data_AF-A0A7Y3AWP4-F1
#
_entry.id   AF-A0A7Y3AWP4-F1
#
_cell.length_a   1.000
_cell.length_b   1.000
_cell.length_c   1.000
_cell.angle_alpha   90.00
_cell.angle_beta   90.00
_cell.angle_gamma   90.00
#
_symmetry.space_group_name_H-M   'P 1'
#
loop_
_entity.id
_entity.type
_entity.pdbx_description
1 polymer ?
#
loop_
_entity_poly.entity_id
_entity_poly.type
_entity_poly.pdbx_seq_one_letter_code
_entity_poly.pdbx_strand_id
1 'polypeptide(L)'
;MDKNLLTDLRSSLDGPLQFDTLSRAIYATDASVYRKVPLAVAFPKDQNDIIKLILFAQKHQVGLVPRTAGTSLAGQCVGDGIVVDVSKHMTKILHLDVDGKTVTVQPGVIRDELNEYLKAHGLFFGPNTSTSNRCMIGGMVGNNSSGTTSIQYGVTRDKVIALKTILSDGSQASFESITSGEYRKKMDMPNLEGTIYMGVYSELQSKEVQQNIKEEFPKESIHRRNTGYAVDELLHSHLFGGPEEEINICKLLSGSEGTLAFTTEITLQLDEVPPPISAMVVTHYKTLEDCLKDVVPVMKHNLHLCEMMDKVILDCTKNNREQLTNRYFVEGDPAALLMLELKDDSEEALEGNLKKLLKTIEKSGLSYSNPILRGNNINKAIALRKAGLGLLGNMVGDRKAVACIEDTAVSLPDLKAFIGDFTKIMKDYGQDAVYYAHAGAGELHLRPILNLKRAEDVSLFRSITTDVAKLTKKYGGSFSGEHGDGIVRAEFIPMMIGEQNYELLKRIKSYFDPDHIFNPGKIVDAYPMDKSLRYEIEREEPEISTIFDFSDSEGILKASEKCNGSGDCRKTHKASGGMCPSYQATKNEKDTTRGRANALREVLTNSLEQNRFDSDELVEVFDLCLSCKACASECPSNVDVATLKSEFLYQYQETNGYKFRNKLFAYNTRLNALGSKMPIVTNTIYNSGPLSNVIKKISGIAPKRRLPKVSSINLDKYLQNINKQVNNKNRNIVLYIDEFTKYLDTDLGKDAIDLLCGLGYEVSLYYAESGRTFISKGFLKQAKRLAEKNIATLLNYARQGTPIVGIE
;
A
#
# COMPACT_ATOMS: atom_id res chain seq x y z
N MET A 1 6.97 31.29 -0.89
CA MET A 1 6.84 31.60 -2.32
C MET A 1 5.58 32.43 -2.54
N ASP A 2 5.60 33.41 -3.45
CA ASP A 2 4.41 34.20 -3.81
C ASP A 2 3.34 33.29 -4.47
N LYS A 3 2.09 33.39 -4.02
CA LYS A 3 0.95 32.64 -4.59
C LYS A 3 0.70 32.96 -6.06
N ASN A 4 1.12 34.14 -6.53
CA ASN A 4 1.02 34.52 -7.94
C ASN A 4 1.87 33.60 -8.82
N LEU A 5 3.09 33.23 -8.38
CA LEU A 5 4.00 32.36 -9.15
C LEU A 5 3.40 30.96 -9.38
N LEU A 6 2.75 30.38 -8.37
CA LEU A 6 2.08 29.08 -8.50
C LEU A 6 0.82 29.17 -9.38
N THR A 7 0.16 30.33 -9.40
CA THR A 7 -1.00 30.58 -10.26
C THR A 7 -0.59 30.69 -11.73
N ASP A 8 0.54 31.33 -12.01
CA ASP A 8 1.13 31.41 -13.35
C ASP A 8 1.58 30.03 -13.82
N LEU A 9 2.30 29.28 -12.97
CA LEU A 9 2.70 27.90 -13.27
C LEU A 9 1.47 27.03 -13.60
N ARG A 10 0.43 27.06 -12.76
CA ARG A 10 -0.82 26.33 -12.99
C ARG A 10 -1.43 26.66 -14.36
N SER A 11 -1.34 27.91 -14.80
CA SER A 11 -1.93 28.35 -16.07
C SER A 11 -1.10 27.92 -17.29
N SER A 12 0.17 27.59 -17.10
CA SER A 12 1.07 27.10 -18.15
C SER A 12 1.05 25.59 -18.33
N LEU A 13 0.60 24.82 -17.34
CA LEU A 13 0.54 23.36 -17.36
C LEU A 13 -0.77 22.88 -18.01
N ASP A 14 -0.69 21.79 -18.76
CA ASP A 14 -1.86 21.08 -19.28
C ASP A 14 -2.49 20.19 -18.20
N GLY A 15 -1.66 19.68 -17.30
CA GLY A 15 -2.02 18.92 -16.11
C GLY A 15 -2.42 19.81 -14.91
N PRO A 16 -3.26 19.31 -13.98
CA PRO A 16 -3.62 20.05 -12.78
C PRO A 16 -2.44 20.39 -11.86
N LEU A 17 -2.44 21.59 -11.27
CA LEU A 17 -1.59 21.97 -10.14
C LEU A 17 -2.46 22.40 -8.96
N GLN A 18 -2.28 21.74 -7.82
CA GLN A 18 -3.03 21.97 -6.58
C GLN A 18 -2.11 22.50 -5.49
N PHE A 19 -2.54 23.54 -4.79
CA PHE A 19 -1.78 24.16 -3.69
C PHE A 19 -2.69 24.61 -2.54
N ASP A 20 -3.94 24.11 -2.53
CA ASP A 20 -4.84 24.22 -1.39
C ASP A 20 -4.38 23.37 -0.19
N THR A 21 -4.92 23.67 0.98
CA THR A 21 -4.54 23.04 2.25
C THR A 21 -4.75 21.52 2.22
N LEU A 22 -5.88 21.06 1.67
CA LEU A 22 -6.24 19.65 1.64
C LEU A 22 -5.26 18.84 0.78
N SER A 23 -5.05 19.27 -0.46
CA SER A 23 -4.15 18.56 -1.37
C SER A 23 -2.71 18.53 -0.86
N ARG A 24 -2.22 19.64 -0.27
CA ARG A 24 -0.89 19.66 0.35
C ARG A 24 -0.81 18.72 1.55
N ALA A 25 -1.84 18.68 2.41
CA ALA A 25 -1.86 17.82 3.58
C ALA A 25 -1.84 16.31 3.23
N ILE A 26 -2.69 15.87 2.30
CA ILE A 26 -2.78 14.43 1.96
C ILE A 26 -1.54 13.90 1.22
N TYR A 27 -0.79 14.79 0.56
CA TYR A 27 0.48 14.48 -0.11
C TYR A 27 1.71 14.74 0.75
N ALA A 28 1.55 15.24 1.99
CA ALA A 28 2.66 15.50 2.92
C ALA A 28 3.35 14.22 3.43
N THR A 29 2.74 13.05 3.19
CA THR A 29 3.23 11.75 3.63
C THR A 29 3.23 10.73 2.49
N ASP A 30 4.05 9.69 2.64
CA ASP A 30 3.94 8.42 1.90
C ASP A 30 3.53 7.28 2.86
N ALA A 31 4.18 6.11 2.86
CA ALA A 31 3.97 5.05 3.85
C ALA A 31 5.04 5.04 4.97
N SER A 32 6.03 5.94 4.91
CA SER A 32 7.11 6.10 5.90
C SER A 32 6.68 6.88 7.15
N VAL A 33 7.54 6.99 8.14
CA VAL A 33 7.28 7.74 9.38
C VAL A 33 7.34 9.26 9.24
N TYR A 34 7.61 9.79 8.03
CA TYR A 34 7.85 11.21 7.81
C TYR A 34 6.62 11.98 7.33
N ARG A 35 6.66 13.30 7.57
CA ARG A 35 5.70 14.29 7.10
C ARG A 35 6.42 15.60 6.78
N LYS A 36 6.29 16.08 5.54
CA LYS A 36 6.68 17.44 5.12
C LYS A 36 5.60 17.99 4.21
N VAL A 37 5.06 19.17 4.54
CA VAL A 37 3.98 19.77 3.75
C VAL A 37 4.57 20.36 2.47
N PRO A 38 4.22 19.84 1.27
CA PRO A 38 4.76 20.33 0.02
C PRO A 38 4.24 21.74 -0.28
N LEU A 39 4.96 22.44 -1.15
CA LEU A 39 4.54 23.72 -1.70
C LEU A 39 3.28 23.57 -2.57
N ALA A 40 3.26 22.56 -3.43
CA ALA A 40 2.17 22.24 -4.34
C ALA A 40 2.24 20.77 -4.78
N VAL A 41 1.18 20.28 -5.43
CA VAL A 41 1.09 18.95 -6.04
C VAL A 41 0.70 19.12 -7.51
N ALA A 42 1.58 18.67 -8.40
CA ALA A 42 1.39 18.70 -9.84
C ALA A 42 1.02 17.30 -10.37
N PHE A 43 0.09 17.25 -11.32
CA PHE A 43 -0.34 16.04 -12.01
C PHE A 43 -0.06 16.19 -13.50
N PRO A 44 1.21 16.08 -13.93
CA PRO A 44 1.60 16.32 -15.32
C PRO A 44 0.86 15.37 -16.26
N LYS A 45 0.42 15.90 -17.41
CA LYS A 45 -0.28 15.11 -18.43
C LYS A 45 0.67 14.35 -19.34
N ASP A 46 1.83 14.96 -19.60
CA ASP A 46 2.89 14.44 -20.47
C ASP A 46 4.26 15.04 -20.11
N GLN A 47 5.26 14.77 -20.94
CA GLN A 47 6.63 15.25 -20.75
C GLN A 47 6.78 16.78 -20.84
N ASN A 48 5.91 17.50 -21.55
CA ASN A 48 6.02 18.95 -21.68
C ASN A 48 5.69 19.64 -20.36
N ASP A 49 4.71 19.12 -19.62
CA ASP A 49 4.44 19.58 -18.26
C ASP A 49 5.63 19.33 -17.33
N ILE A 50 6.32 18.20 -17.47
CA ILE A 50 7.53 17.90 -16.70
C ILE A 50 8.64 18.91 -17.01
N ILE A 51 8.87 19.23 -18.29
CA ILE A 51 9.85 20.26 -18.70
C ILE A 51 9.50 21.62 -18.09
N LYS A 52 8.22 22.04 -18.16
CA LYS A 52 7.77 23.32 -17.55
C LYS A 52 8.01 23.35 -16.04
N LEU A 53 7.74 22.23 -15.34
CA LEU A 53 8.00 22.09 -13.90
C LEU A 53 9.49 22.19 -13.58
N ILE A 54 10.35 21.56 -14.38
CA ILE A 54 11.82 21.59 -14.23
C ILE A 54 12.35 23.01 -14.41
N LEU A 55 11.98 23.69 -15.50
CA LEU A 55 12.42 25.06 -15.75
C LEU A 55 11.93 26.03 -14.66
N PHE A 56 10.71 25.82 -14.14
CA PHE A 56 10.21 26.57 -12.99
C PHE A 56 11.04 26.29 -11.72
N ALA A 57 11.31 25.02 -11.44
CA ALA A 57 12.11 24.57 -10.31
C ALA A 57 13.52 25.17 -10.31
N GLN A 58 14.21 25.14 -11.45
CA GLN A 58 15.53 25.76 -11.60
C GLN A 58 15.48 27.27 -11.37
N LYS A 59 14.56 27.96 -12.06
CA LYS A 59 14.42 29.42 -11.97
C LYS A 59 14.15 29.91 -10.56
N HIS A 60 13.38 29.15 -9.79
CA HIS A 60 12.91 29.54 -8.46
C HIS A 60 13.56 28.77 -7.31
N GLN A 61 14.51 27.87 -7.62
CA GLN A 61 15.23 27.04 -6.65
C GLN A 61 14.26 26.25 -5.75
N VAL A 62 13.30 25.56 -6.38
CA VAL A 62 12.28 24.74 -5.71
C VAL A 62 12.50 23.28 -6.07
N GLY A 63 12.60 22.41 -5.07
CA GLY A 63 12.74 20.98 -5.29
C GLY A 63 11.50 20.37 -5.97
N LEU A 64 11.71 19.40 -6.86
CA LEU A 64 10.69 18.52 -7.40
C LEU A 64 10.80 17.16 -6.71
N VAL A 65 9.68 16.63 -6.22
CA VAL A 65 9.58 15.33 -5.57
C VAL A 65 8.81 14.38 -6.50
N PRO A 66 9.49 13.55 -7.31
CA PRO A 66 8.82 12.60 -8.19
C PRO A 66 8.00 11.61 -7.39
N ARG A 67 6.77 11.35 -7.84
CA ARG A 67 5.86 10.44 -7.14
C ARG A 67 5.04 9.62 -8.12
N THR A 68 4.89 8.34 -7.80
CA THR A 68 3.89 7.45 -8.43
C THR A 68 2.79 7.12 -7.41
N ALA A 69 2.69 5.88 -6.92
CA ALA A 69 1.65 5.48 -5.97
C ALA A 69 1.87 6.02 -4.54
N GLY A 70 3.10 6.44 -4.22
CA GLY A 70 3.48 6.90 -2.87
C GLY A 70 3.38 5.78 -1.83
N THR A 71 3.80 4.57 -2.17
CA THR A 71 3.79 3.39 -1.30
C THR A 71 5.11 3.18 -0.54
N SER A 72 6.02 4.15 -0.62
CA SER A 72 7.38 4.02 -0.10
C SER A 72 7.44 4.09 1.42
N LEU A 73 8.36 3.32 2.02
CA LEU A 73 8.52 3.20 3.46
C LEU A 73 9.66 4.05 4.03
N ALA A 74 10.49 4.65 3.17
CA ALA A 74 11.69 5.37 3.62
C ALA A 74 11.60 6.90 3.50
N GLY A 75 10.51 7.47 2.99
CA GLY A 75 10.33 8.93 2.86
C GLY A 75 10.75 9.51 1.52
N GLN A 76 10.93 8.66 0.49
CA GLN A 76 11.32 9.08 -0.86
C GLN A 76 10.35 10.09 -1.46
N CYS A 77 9.05 9.96 -1.16
CA CYS A 77 7.99 10.80 -1.70
C CYS A 77 7.60 11.95 -0.75
N VAL A 78 8.44 12.28 0.23
CA VAL A 78 8.17 13.32 1.25
C VAL A 78 9.15 14.48 1.08
N GLY A 79 8.64 15.69 0.88
CA GLY A 79 9.43 16.90 0.73
C GLY A 79 8.60 18.18 0.78
N ASP A 80 9.28 19.31 0.94
CA ASP A 80 8.69 20.66 1.03
C ASP A 80 8.59 21.39 -0.32
N GLY A 81 9.12 20.79 -1.40
CA GLY A 81 9.01 21.28 -2.77
C GLY A 81 7.66 20.98 -3.45
N ILE A 82 7.67 20.84 -4.78
CA ILE A 82 6.49 20.44 -5.57
C ILE A 82 6.49 18.92 -5.73
N VAL A 83 5.44 18.25 -5.24
CA VAL A 83 5.23 16.83 -5.52
C VAL A 83 4.74 16.67 -6.95
N VAL A 84 5.42 15.87 -7.76
CA VAL A 84 5.08 15.62 -9.16
C VAL A 84 4.52 14.20 -9.29
N ASP A 85 3.20 14.06 -9.22
CA ASP A 85 2.48 12.78 -9.24
C ASP A 85 2.08 12.38 -10.67
N VAL A 86 2.84 11.48 -11.27
CA VAL A 86 2.61 10.97 -12.64
C VAL A 86 1.56 9.85 -12.71
N SER A 87 1.04 9.39 -11.57
CA SER A 87 0.20 8.18 -11.46
C SER A 87 -1.17 8.27 -12.12
N LYS A 88 -1.60 9.49 -12.50
CA LYS A 88 -2.94 9.74 -13.04
C LYS A 88 -2.99 9.73 -14.57
N HIS A 89 -1.94 10.20 -15.23
CA HIS A 89 -1.96 10.49 -16.67
C HIS A 89 -0.91 9.74 -17.46
N MET A 90 0.25 9.40 -16.87
CA MET A 90 1.33 8.71 -17.54
C MET A 90 1.27 7.19 -17.29
N THR A 91 0.19 6.55 -17.72
CA THR A 91 -0.15 5.15 -17.36
C THR A 91 -0.28 4.22 -18.57
N LYS A 92 0.32 4.55 -19.72
CA LYS A 92 0.18 3.76 -20.95
C LYS A 92 1.27 2.69 -21.07
N ILE A 93 0.89 1.53 -21.57
CA ILE A 93 1.80 0.56 -22.20
C ILE A 93 1.97 1.03 -23.65
N LEU A 94 3.21 1.31 -24.06
CA LEU A 94 3.52 2.00 -25.32
C LEU A 94 3.83 1.02 -26.45
N HIS A 95 4.68 0.03 -26.17
CA HIS A 95 5.11 -0.95 -27.16
C HIS A 95 5.44 -2.29 -26.48
N LEU A 96 5.02 -3.40 -27.08
CA LEU A 96 5.37 -4.76 -26.66
C LEU A 96 6.03 -5.46 -27.86
N ASP A 97 7.24 -5.94 -27.65
CA ASP A 97 7.95 -6.84 -28.56
C ASP A 97 7.97 -8.24 -27.91
N VAL A 98 7.15 -9.15 -28.47
CA VAL A 98 7.01 -10.51 -27.94
C VAL A 98 8.24 -11.35 -28.25
N ASP A 99 8.83 -11.18 -29.44
CA ASP A 99 9.97 -11.97 -29.90
C ASP A 99 11.25 -11.54 -29.15
N GLY A 100 11.45 -10.24 -29.01
CA GLY A 100 12.52 -9.67 -28.18
C GLY A 100 12.25 -9.76 -26.67
N LYS A 101 11.04 -10.15 -26.26
CA LYS A 101 10.59 -10.20 -24.87
C LYS A 101 10.80 -8.86 -24.14
N THR A 102 10.44 -7.75 -24.77
CA THR A 102 10.57 -6.41 -24.17
C THR A 102 9.26 -5.64 -24.17
N VAL A 103 9.09 -4.74 -23.21
CA VAL A 103 7.94 -3.83 -23.17
C VAL A 103 8.37 -2.43 -22.77
N THR A 104 7.90 -1.43 -23.51
CA THR A 104 8.06 -0.01 -23.18
C THR A 104 6.78 0.50 -22.54
N VAL A 105 6.90 1.12 -21.36
CA VAL A 105 5.79 1.61 -20.55
C VAL A 105 6.05 3.02 -20.03
N GLN A 106 4.98 3.76 -19.73
CA GLN A 106 5.06 4.98 -18.94
C GLN A 106 5.19 4.66 -17.44
N PRO A 107 5.78 5.55 -16.62
CA PRO A 107 6.10 5.28 -15.21
C PRO A 107 4.90 4.96 -14.31
N GLY A 108 3.69 5.41 -14.68
CA GLY A 108 2.46 5.18 -13.93
C GLY A 108 1.75 3.86 -14.22
N VAL A 109 2.31 2.97 -15.04
CA VAL A 109 1.74 1.63 -15.26
C VAL A 109 1.85 0.80 -13.97
N ILE A 110 0.75 0.18 -13.55
CA ILE A 110 0.70 -0.71 -12.38
C ILE A 110 1.25 -2.08 -12.76
N ARG A 111 2.12 -2.65 -11.92
CA ARG A 111 2.82 -3.91 -12.23
C ARG A 111 1.87 -5.08 -12.53
N ASP A 112 0.87 -5.32 -11.68
CA ASP A 112 -0.04 -6.46 -11.93
C ASP A 112 -0.95 -6.23 -13.14
N GLU A 113 -1.30 -4.98 -13.47
CA GLU A 113 -2.03 -4.69 -14.71
C GLU A 113 -1.16 -4.90 -15.95
N LEU A 114 0.15 -4.60 -15.86
CA LEU A 114 1.10 -4.95 -16.91
C LEU A 114 1.15 -6.47 -17.10
N ASN A 115 1.25 -7.25 -16.02
CA ASN A 115 1.29 -8.71 -16.14
C ASN A 115 -0.03 -9.33 -16.56
N GLU A 116 -1.17 -8.72 -16.23
CA GLU A 116 -2.46 -9.11 -16.79
C GLU A 116 -2.47 -8.93 -18.32
N TYR A 117 -1.91 -7.82 -18.82
CA TYR A 117 -1.75 -7.58 -20.26
C TYR A 117 -0.79 -8.57 -20.93
N LEU A 118 0.36 -8.85 -20.31
CA LEU A 118 1.39 -9.73 -20.88
C LEU A 118 1.01 -11.22 -20.87
N LYS A 119 0.09 -11.63 -19.98
CA LYS A 119 -0.30 -13.04 -19.81
C LYS A 119 -0.72 -13.73 -21.10
N ALA A 120 -1.41 -13.02 -22.00
CA ALA A 120 -1.86 -13.57 -23.29
C ALA A 120 -0.70 -13.93 -24.23
N HIS A 121 0.50 -13.41 -23.98
CA HIS A 121 1.71 -13.61 -24.76
C HIS A 121 2.68 -14.62 -24.11
N GLY A 122 2.30 -15.26 -22.99
CA GLY A 122 3.19 -16.17 -22.27
C GLY A 122 4.36 -15.48 -21.57
N LEU A 123 4.29 -14.16 -21.40
CA LEU A 123 5.34 -13.34 -20.80
C LEU A 123 4.85 -12.68 -19.49
N PHE A 124 5.79 -12.28 -18.65
CA PHE A 124 5.53 -11.45 -17.49
C PHE A 124 6.77 -10.64 -17.05
N PHE A 125 6.55 -9.59 -16.27
CA PHE A 125 7.61 -8.86 -15.58
C PHE A 125 7.89 -9.50 -14.20
N GLY A 126 9.10 -10.05 -14.04
CA GLY A 126 9.55 -10.87 -12.92
C GLY A 126 9.38 -10.29 -11.51
N PRO A 127 9.96 -9.12 -11.21
CA PRO A 127 9.95 -8.53 -9.86
C PRO A 127 8.53 -8.40 -9.29
N ASN A 128 8.34 -8.82 -8.03
CA ASN A 128 7.03 -9.00 -7.41
C ASN A 128 6.99 -8.52 -5.95
N THR A 129 6.69 -7.24 -5.78
CA THR A 129 6.54 -6.62 -4.46
C THR A 129 5.22 -6.99 -3.78
N SER A 130 5.12 -6.78 -2.47
CA SER A 130 3.86 -6.92 -1.72
C SER A 130 2.76 -5.94 -2.19
N THR A 131 3.15 -4.85 -2.84
CA THR A 131 2.28 -3.79 -3.37
C THR A 131 1.99 -3.94 -4.86
N SER A 132 2.26 -5.10 -5.47
CA SER A 132 2.21 -5.35 -6.93
C SER A 132 0.93 -4.88 -7.65
N ASN A 133 -0.22 -4.87 -6.97
CA ASN A 133 -1.52 -4.46 -7.52
C ASN A 133 -1.77 -2.95 -7.54
N ARG A 134 -0.78 -2.14 -7.13
CA ARG A 134 -0.90 -0.68 -6.99
C ARG A 134 0.41 0.07 -7.11
N CYS A 135 1.55 -0.56 -6.82
CA CYS A 135 2.84 0.02 -7.14
C CYS A 135 2.99 0.13 -8.65
N MET A 136 3.76 1.13 -9.06
CA MET A 136 3.89 1.50 -10.46
C MET A 136 5.34 1.40 -10.88
N ILE A 137 5.58 1.10 -12.16
CA ILE A 137 6.90 0.78 -12.70
C ILE A 137 7.92 1.89 -12.40
N GLY A 138 7.54 3.17 -12.51
CA GLY A 138 8.44 4.29 -12.20
C GLY A 138 8.92 4.30 -10.74
N GLY A 139 8.06 3.94 -9.80
CA GLY A 139 8.47 3.77 -8.39
C GLY A 139 9.35 2.54 -8.18
N MET A 140 9.06 1.45 -8.90
CA MET A 140 9.89 0.24 -8.85
C MET A 140 11.30 0.49 -9.38
N VAL A 141 11.44 1.24 -10.48
CA VAL A 141 12.74 1.65 -11.02
C VAL A 141 13.42 2.62 -10.05
N GLY A 142 12.71 3.62 -9.56
CA GLY A 142 13.25 4.62 -8.62
C GLY A 142 13.84 3.99 -7.34
N ASN A 143 13.20 2.95 -6.81
CA ASN A 143 13.66 2.27 -5.59
C ASN A 143 14.48 1.00 -5.88
N ASN A 144 14.69 0.63 -7.14
CA ASN A 144 15.14 -0.71 -7.55
C ASN A 144 14.45 -1.84 -6.74
N SER A 145 13.12 -1.83 -6.78
CA SER A 145 12.31 -2.75 -5.98
C SER A 145 12.51 -4.21 -6.37
N SER A 146 12.30 -5.11 -5.41
CA SER A 146 12.44 -6.55 -5.60
C SER A 146 11.17 -7.34 -5.25
N GLY A 147 11.23 -8.22 -4.26
CA GLY A 147 10.10 -8.94 -3.68
C GLY A 147 10.22 -10.46 -3.79
N THR A 148 9.12 -11.19 -3.56
CA THR A 148 9.16 -12.62 -3.16
C THR A 148 9.78 -13.57 -4.19
N THR A 149 9.85 -13.16 -5.46
CA THR A 149 10.33 -14.00 -6.57
C THR A 149 11.74 -13.63 -7.05
N SER A 150 12.43 -12.72 -6.35
CA SER A 150 13.76 -12.24 -6.79
C SER A 150 14.82 -13.34 -6.84
N ILE A 151 14.67 -14.41 -6.06
CA ILE A 151 15.61 -15.54 -6.05
C ILE A 151 15.62 -16.31 -7.39
N GLN A 152 14.60 -16.09 -8.25
CA GLN A 152 14.52 -16.63 -9.59
C GLN A 152 14.65 -15.56 -10.67
N TYR A 153 13.99 -14.40 -10.49
CA TYR A 153 13.86 -13.40 -11.56
C TYR A 153 14.61 -12.08 -11.30
N GLY A 154 15.40 -11.99 -10.24
CA GLY A 154 16.19 -10.80 -9.94
C GLY A 154 15.37 -9.60 -9.44
N VAL A 155 15.99 -8.42 -9.51
CA VAL A 155 15.43 -7.13 -9.07
C VAL A 155 15.06 -6.25 -10.27
N THR A 156 14.42 -5.11 -10.03
CA THR A 156 13.98 -4.21 -11.11
C THR A 156 15.14 -3.74 -11.99
N ARG A 157 16.30 -3.41 -11.41
CA ARG A 157 17.53 -2.99 -12.12
C ARG A 157 18.02 -4.01 -13.15
N ASP A 158 17.80 -5.29 -12.92
CA ASP A 158 18.19 -6.37 -13.85
C ASP A 158 17.31 -6.37 -15.10
N LYS A 159 16.10 -5.84 -14.98
CA LYS A 159 15.09 -5.84 -16.02
C LYS A 159 15.01 -4.51 -16.77
N VAL A 160 15.68 -3.44 -16.35
CA VAL A 160 15.66 -2.17 -17.08
C VAL A 160 16.65 -2.21 -18.24
N ILE A 161 16.13 -2.08 -19.46
CA ILE A 161 16.92 -2.05 -20.69
C ILE A 161 17.26 -0.61 -21.08
N ALA A 162 16.25 0.25 -21.12
CA ALA A 162 16.41 1.64 -21.53
C ALA A 162 15.46 2.58 -20.77
N LEU A 163 15.90 3.82 -20.57
CA LEU A 163 15.14 4.88 -19.91
C LEU A 163 15.17 6.14 -20.78
N LYS A 164 13.99 6.66 -21.13
CA LYS A 164 13.87 8.04 -21.61
C LYS A 164 13.58 8.97 -20.46
N THR A 165 14.33 10.05 -20.40
CA THR A 165 14.34 10.96 -19.24
C THR A 165 14.32 12.41 -19.68
N ILE A 166 13.86 13.28 -18.78
CA ILE A 166 14.09 14.71 -18.83
C ILE A 166 15.15 15.05 -17.79
N LEU A 167 16.23 15.70 -18.23
CA LEU A 167 17.34 16.11 -17.38
C LEU A 167 17.04 17.43 -16.65
N SER A 168 17.91 17.83 -15.74
CA SER A 168 17.70 19.00 -14.87
C SER A 168 17.61 20.31 -15.66
N ASP A 169 18.20 20.41 -16.86
CA ASP A 169 18.08 21.56 -17.77
C ASP A 169 16.83 21.54 -18.68
N GLY A 170 15.96 20.53 -18.52
CA GLY A 170 14.77 20.32 -19.34
C GLY A 170 15.03 19.63 -20.69
N SER A 171 16.28 19.28 -21.01
CA SER A 171 16.61 18.50 -22.20
C SER A 171 16.19 17.03 -22.07
N GLN A 172 15.99 16.36 -23.21
CA GLN A 172 15.67 14.94 -23.25
C GLN A 172 16.96 14.12 -23.37
N ALA A 173 17.04 13.01 -22.65
CA ALA A 173 18.12 12.04 -22.76
C ALA A 173 17.57 10.61 -22.78
N SER A 174 18.21 9.74 -23.56
CA SER A 174 17.92 8.31 -23.61
C SER A 174 19.14 7.54 -23.15
N PHE A 175 18.97 6.77 -22.08
CA PHE A 175 20.00 5.89 -21.55
C PHE A 175 19.66 4.45 -21.91
N GLU A 176 20.64 3.72 -22.43
CA GLU A 176 20.54 2.32 -22.83
C GLU A 176 21.93 1.68 -22.79
N SER A 177 22.01 0.39 -23.12
CA SER A 177 23.29 -0.32 -23.23
C SER A 177 24.07 0.20 -24.44
N ILE A 178 25.31 0.62 -24.23
CA ILE A 178 26.19 1.14 -25.28
C ILE A 178 27.61 0.59 -25.13
N THR A 179 28.33 0.51 -26.24
CA THR A 179 29.74 0.10 -26.24
C THR A 179 30.64 1.19 -25.65
N SER A 180 31.85 0.80 -25.25
CA SER A 180 32.89 1.75 -24.81
C SER A 180 33.22 2.84 -25.86
N GLY A 181 33.13 2.50 -27.15
CA GLY A 181 33.36 3.46 -28.24
C GLY A 181 32.23 4.49 -28.37
N GLU A 182 30.98 4.05 -28.21
CA GLU A 182 29.81 4.94 -28.21
C GLU A 182 29.76 5.82 -26.97
N TYR A 183 30.15 5.28 -25.81
CA TYR A 183 30.28 6.05 -24.58
C TYR A 183 31.23 7.24 -24.78
N ARG A 184 32.39 7.02 -25.41
CA ARG A 184 33.33 8.11 -25.72
C ARG A 184 32.72 9.19 -26.61
N LYS A 185 31.92 8.80 -27.61
CA LYS A 185 31.19 9.77 -28.46
C LYS A 185 30.15 10.56 -27.67
N LYS A 186 29.46 9.92 -26.70
CA LYS A 186 28.51 10.60 -25.81
C LYS A 186 29.20 11.69 -24.98
N MET A 187 30.42 11.44 -24.49
CA MET A 187 31.20 12.42 -23.72
C MET A 187 31.52 13.71 -24.50
N ASP A 188 31.58 13.65 -25.83
CA ASP A 188 31.89 14.80 -26.69
C ASP A 188 30.65 15.67 -27.00
N MET A 189 29.45 15.29 -26.53
CA MET A 189 28.23 16.05 -26.78
C MET A 189 28.24 17.39 -26.01
N PRO A 190 27.96 18.54 -26.67
CA PRO A 190 28.01 19.86 -26.03
C PRO A 190 26.72 20.19 -25.27
N ASN A 191 26.23 19.26 -24.45
CA ASN A 191 25.00 19.40 -23.66
C ASN A 191 25.12 18.71 -22.28
N LEU A 192 24.04 18.75 -21.50
CA LEU A 192 24.04 18.15 -20.16
C LEU A 192 24.23 16.62 -20.20
N GLU A 193 23.67 15.93 -21.20
CA GLU A 193 23.91 14.49 -21.39
C GLU A 193 25.41 14.19 -21.56
N GLY A 194 26.11 14.92 -22.42
CA GLY A 194 27.56 14.75 -22.58
C GLY A 194 28.35 15.04 -21.30
N THR A 195 27.93 16.05 -20.54
CA THR A 195 28.50 16.38 -19.22
C THR A 195 28.32 15.24 -18.22
N ILE A 196 27.16 14.58 -18.21
CA ILE A 196 26.89 13.41 -17.37
C ILE A 196 27.84 12.25 -17.72
N TYR A 197 27.94 11.90 -19.01
CA TYR A 197 28.83 10.83 -19.46
C TYR A 197 30.30 11.14 -19.12
N MET A 198 30.75 12.38 -19.36
CA MET A 198 32.11 12.80 -19.02
C MET A 198 32.37 12.76 -17.51
N GLY A 199 31.42 13.25 -16.71
CA GLY A 199 31.52 13.28 -15.25
C GLY A 199 31.62 11.88 -14.67
N VAL A 200 30.72 10.97 -15.05
CA VAL A 200 30.74 9.57 -14.58
C VAL A 200 32.06 8.87 -14.96
N TYR A 201 32.55 9.07 -16.19
CA TYR A 201 33.86 8.53 -16.60
C TYR A 201 35.00 9.09 -15.75
N SER A 202 34.99 10.40 -15.51
CA SER A 202 36.05 11.09 -14.77
C SER A 202 36.16 10.59 -13.33
N GLU A 203 35.03 10.30 -12.68
CA GLU A 203 35.00 9.76 -11.32
C GLU A 203 35.46 8.30 -11.27
N LEU A 204 35.09 7.47 -12.26
CA LEU A 204 35.28 6.01 -12.18
C LEU A 204 36.52 5.48 -12.92
N GLN A 205 37.21 6.28 -13.73
CA GLN A 205 38.37 5.80 -14.50
C GLN A 205 39.57 5.39 -13.64
N SER A 206 39.73 5.96 -12.44
CA SER A 206 40.87 5.69 -11.57
C SER A 206 40.79 4.29 -10.95
N LYS A 207 41.86 3.49 -11.11
CA LYS A 207 41.93 2.14 -10.52
C LYS A 207 41.88 2.16 -8.99
N GLU A 208 42.39 3.22 -8.36
CA GLU A 208 42.30 3.41 -6.91
C GLU A 208 40.86 3.60 -6.46
N VAL A 209 40.09 4.45 -7.16
CA VAL A 209 38.66 4.66 -6.88
C VAL A 209 37.87 3.36 -7.09
N GLN A 210 38.13 2.66 -8.20
CA GLN A 210 37.48 1.37 -8.48
C GLN A 210 37.75 0.34 -7.38
N GLN A 211 38.96 0.29 -6.84
CA GLN A 211 39.31 -0.61 -5.76
C GLN A 211 38.63 -0.21 -4.45
N ASN A 212 38.59 1.09 -4.13
CA ASN A 212 37.90 1.59 -2.94
C ASN A 212 36.40 1.31 -2.97
N ILE A 213 35.74 1.46 -4.14
CA ILE A 213 34.34 1.06 -4.33
C ILE A 213 34.16 -0.42 -3.99
N LYS A 214 34.98 -1.31 -4.54
CA LYS A 214 34.88 -2.77 -4.30
C LYS A 214 35.12 -3.17 -2.85
N GLU A 215 35.98 -2.46 -2.14
CA GLU A 215 36.30 -2.74 -0.74
C GLU A 215 35.21 -2.26 0.22
N GLU A 216 34.60 -1.12 -0.08
CA GLU A 216 33.66 -0.48 0.84
C GLU A 216 32.20 -0.86 0.58
N PHE A 217 31.80 -1.12 -0.67
CA PHE A 217 30.42 -1.45 -1.01
C PHE A 217 29.99 -2.82 -0.43
N PRO A 218 28.67 -3.06 -0.28
CA PRO A 218 28.16 -4.37 0.11
C PRO A 218 28.70 -5.50 -0.77
N LYS A 219 28.87 -6.70 -0.20
CA LYS A 219 29.41 -7.87 -0.91
C LYS A 219 28.65 -8.12 -2.22
N GLU A 220 29.37 -8.35 -3.31
CA GLU A 220 28.78 -8.63 -4.63
C GLU A 220 27.85 -9.86 -4.65
N SER A 221 28.04 -10.80 -3.73
CA SER A 221 27.17 -11.98 -3.57
C SER A 221 25.78 -11.66 -3.01
N ILE A 222 25.58 -10.43 -2.49
CA ILE A 222 24.28 -9.94 -2.04
C ILE A 222 23.57 -9.32 -3.24
N HIS A 223 22.54 -10.01 -3.71
CA HIS A 223 21.79 -9.62 -4.89
C HIS A 223 20.87 -8.41 -4.65
N ARG A 224 20.32 -8.26 -3.44
CA ARG A 224 19.48 -7.11 -3.06
C ARG A 224 20.36 -6.02 -2.45
N ARG A 225 20.81 -5.08 -3.28
CA ARG A 225 21.68 -3.97 -2.86
C ARG A 225 21.28 -2.62 -3.48
N ASN A 226 20.81 -1.72 -2.61
CA ASN A 226 20.32 -0.37 -2.92
C ASN A 226 20.88 0.67 -1.96
N THR A 227 22.19 0.63 -1.71
CA THR A 227 22.87 1.59 -0.83
C THR A 227 23.50 2.70 -1.67
N GLY A 228 22.84 3.86 -1.75
CA GLY A 228 23.26 4.98 -2.58
C GLY A 228 23.09 4.72 -4.08
N TYR A 229 23.91 5.38 -4.90
CA TYR A 229 23.93 5.12 -6.34
C TYR A 229 24.78 3.89 -6.65
N ALA A 230 24.26 3.03 -7.52
CA ALA A 230 24.90 1.78 -7.94
C ALA A 230 26.06 2.02 -8.92
N VAL A 231 27.10 2.72 -8.46
CA VAL A 231 28.32 3.00 -9.24
C VAL A 231 29.20 1.77 -9.37
N ASP A 232 29.11 0.84 -8.42
CA ASP A 232 29.75 -0.48 -8.44
C ASP A 232 29.31 -1.28 -9.67
N GLU A 233 28.01 -1.23 -10.01
CA GLU A 233 27.47 -1.93 -11.19
C GLU A 233 28.10 -1.46 -12.50
N LEU A 234 28.49 -0.18 -12.60
CA LEU A 234 29.12 0.34 -13.82
C LEU A 234 30.53 -0.23 -14.04
N LEU A 235 31.20 -0.67 -12.96
CA LEU A 235 32.55 -1.23 -13.00
C LEU A 235 32.63 -2.60 -13.67
N HIS A 236 31.49 -3.27 -13.91
CA HIS A 236 31.43 -4.52 -14.65
C HIS A 236 31.69 -4.35 -16.15
N SER A 237 31.63 -3.13 -16.68
CA SER A 237 31.91 -2.87 -18.11
C SER A 237 33.40 -2.85 -18.45
N HIS A 238 33.74 -3.24 -19.69
CA HIS A 238 35.07 -3.14 -20.29
C HIS A 238 35.63 -1.71 -20.23
N LEU A 239 34.75 -0.70 -20.24
CA LEU A 239 35.13 0.71 -20.12
C LEU A 239 35.94 0.98 -18.85
N PHE A 240 35.62 0.28 -17.76
CA PHE A 240 36.30 0.37 -16.47
C PHE A 240 37.11 -0.88 -16.11
N GLY A 241 37.16 -1.87 -17.01
CA GLY A 241 37.97 -3.09 -16.89
C GLY A 241 37.26 -4.27 -16.23
N GLY A 242 35.92 -4.26 -16.18
CA GLY A 242 35.11 -5.44 -15.89
C GLY A 242 34.86 -6.31 -17.14
N PRO A 243 34.13 -7.43 -17.03
CA PRO A 243 34.00 -8.43 -18.10
C PRO A 243 32.91 -8.14 -19.16
N GLU A 244 32.04 -7.16 -18.97
CA GLU A 244 30.90 -6.89 -19.87
C GLU A 244 31.30 -5.97 -21.02
N GLU A 245 30.88 -6.27 -22.26
CA GLU A 245 31.27 -5.48 -23.43
C GLU A 245 30.70 -4.06 -23.44
N GLU A 246 29.51 -3.92 -22.86
CA GLU A 246 28.72 -2.70 -22.87
C GLU A 246 28.57 -2.12 -21.47
N ILE A 247 28.10 -0.88 -21.40
CA ILE A 247 27.75 -0.18 -20.17
C ILE A 247 26.35 0.39 -20.33
N ASN A 248 25.56 0.31 -19.26
CA ASN A 248 24.21 0.87 -19.24
C ASN A 248 24.01 1.78 -18.02
N ILE A 249 23.89 3.10 -18.27
CA ILE A 249 23.65 4.12 -17.23
C ILE A 249 22.30 3.90 -16.51
N CYS A 250 21.37 3.14 -17.08
CA CYS A 250 20.13 2.76 -16.40
C CYS A 250 20.38 2.00 -15.08
N LYS A 251 21.53 1.32 -14.94
CA LYS A 251 21.92 0.66 -13.68
C LYS A 251 22.08 1.67 -12.54
N LEU A 252 22.69 2.82 -12.83
CA LEU A 252 22.84 3.95 -11.89
C LEU A 252 21.51 4.63 -11.59
N LEU A 253 20.67 4.84 -12.62
CA LEU A 253 19.37 5.49 -12.47
C LEU A 253 18.36 4.62 -11.69
N SER A 254 18.49 3.29 -11.75
CA SER A 254 17.63 2.34 -11.03
C SER A 254 18.07 2.24 -9.56
N GLY A 255 17.26 2.80 -8.66
CA GLY A 255 17.62 3.02 -7.26
C GLY A 255 18.02 4.47 -6.93
N SER A 256 18.04 5.37 -7.92
CA SER A 256 18.38 6.78 -7.71
C SER A 256 17.29 7.60 -7.01
N GLU A 257 16.11 7.02 -6.77
CA GLU A 257 14.97 7.66 -6.10
C GLU A 257 14.49 8.96 -6.76
N GLY A 258 14.71 9.09 -8.07
CA GLY A 258 14.36 10.30 -8.83
C GLY A 258 15.24 11.51 -8.49
N THR A 259 16.43 11.28 -7.94
CA THR A 259 17.41 12.34 -7.65
C THR A 259 18.29 12.68 -8.85
N LEU A 260 18.40 11.84 -9.88
CA LEU A 260 19.31 12.09 -11.00
C LEU A 260 18.60 12.57 -12.26
N ALA A 261 17.42 12.04 -12.58
CA ALA A 261 16.67 12.43 -13.76
C ALA A 261 15.18 12.14 -13.60
N PHE A 262 14.34 12.77 -14.43
CA PHE A 262 12.90 12.53 -14.43
C PHE A 262 12.51 11.56 -15.56
N THR A 263 12.25 10.29 -15.23
CA THR A 263 11.93 9.23 -16.20
C THR A 263 10.51 9.36 -16.76
N THR A 264 10.36 9.25 -18.08
CA THR A 264 9.08 9.38 -18.81
C THR A 264 8.67 8.11 -19.56
N GLU A 265 9.63 7.30 -20.01
CA GLU A 265 9.41 5.99 -20.61
C GLU A 265 10.45 4.98 -20.10
N ILE A 266 10.03 3.74 -19.91
CA ILE A 266 10.83 2.66 -19.33
C ILE A 266 10.67 1.44 -20.23
N THR A 267 11.78 0.96 -20.81
CA THR A 267 11.82 -0.31 -21.54
C THR A 267 12.33 -1.40 -20.61
N LEU A 268 11.53 -2.45 -20.45
CA LEU A 268 11.78 -3.56 -19.54
C LEU A 268 12.00 -4.87 -20.31
N GLN A 269 12.94 -5.68 -19.83
CA GLN A 269 13.07 -7.09 -20.15
C GLN A 269 11.95 -7.88 -19.48
N LEU A 270 11.35 -8.80 -20.23
CA LEU A 270 10.33 -9.73 -19.77
C LEU A 270 10.89 -11.15 -19.61
N ASP A 271 10.25 -11.89 -18.72
CA ASP A 271 10.49 -13.30 -18.45
C ASP A 271 9.34 -14.14 -19.05
N GLU A 272 9.61 -15.42 -19.33
CA GLU A 272 8.55 -16.38 -19.62
C GLU A 272 7.77 -16.71 -18.35
N VAL A 273 6.47 -16.97 -18.49
CA VAL A 273 5.64 -17.33 -17.32
C VAL A 273 6.23 -18.51 -16.54
N PRO A 274 6.17 -18.50 -15.19
CA PRO A 274 6.68 -19.58 -14.36
C PRO A 274 5.99 -20.92 -14.68
N PRO A 275 6.64 -22.05 -14.38
CA PRO A 275 6.02 -23.36 -14.49
C PRO A 275 4.67 -23.43 -13.74
N PRO A 276 3.65 -24.09 -14.32
CA PRO A 276 2.27 -23.97 -13.84
C PRO A 276 1.96 -24.84 -12.62
N ILE A 277 2.71 -25.92 -12.40
CA ILE A 277 2.47 -26.87 -11.31
C ILE A 277 3.31 -26.44 -10.11
N SER A 278 2.68 -26.30 -8.95
CA SER A 278 3.33 -25.78 -7.75
C SER A 278 2.88 -26.50 -6.49
N ALA A 279 3.82 -26.62 -5.55
CA ALA A 279 3.58 -27.06 -4.19
C ALA A 279 4.36 -26.17 -3.22
N MET A 280 3.76 -25.85 -2.09
CA MET A 280 4.42 -25.09 -1.03
C MET A 280 4.52 -25.93 0.24
N VAL A 281 5.72 -26.12 0.77
CA VAL A 281 5.94 -26.67 2.10
C VAL A 281 5.99 -25.51 3.09
N VAL A 282 5.18 -25.54 4.13
CA VAL A 282 5.23 -24.54 5.20
C VAL A 282 5.74 -25.19 6.48
N THR A 283 6.99 -24.91 6.84
CA THR A 283 7.63 -25.51 8.01
C THR A 283 7.39 -24.64 9.25
N HIS A 284 7.12 -25.29 10.39
CA HIS A 284 6.75 -24.65 11.66
C HIS A 284 7.83 -24.82 12.71
N TYR A 285 8.22 -23.74 13.40
CA TYR A 285 9.32 -23.75 14.35
C TYR A 285 8.91 -23.25 15.74
N LYS A 286 9.57 -23.79 16.77
CA LYS A 286 9.44 -23.32 18.16
C LYS A 286 10.30 -22.11 18.47
N THR A 287 11.33 -21.87 17.67
CA THR A 287 12.22 -20.72 17.80
C THR A 287 12.48 -20.08 16.43
N LEU A 288 12.71 -18.77 16.43
CA LEU A 288 13.10 -18.04 15.23
C LEU A 288 14.48 -18.48 14.72
N GLU A 289 15.41 -18.77 15.64
CA GLU A 289 16.77 -19.20 15.30
C GLU A 289 16.77 -20.51 14.50
N ASP A 290 15.93 -21.48 14.89
CA ASP A 290 15.82 -22.75 14.20
C ASP A 290 15.21 -22.60 12.80
N CYS A 291 14.23 -21.70 12.66
CA CYS A 291 13.67 -21.33 11.35
C CYS A 291 14.75 -20.79 10.40
N LEU A 292 15.62 -19.91 10.90
CA LEU A 292 16.64 -19.25 10.08
C LEU A 292 17.85 -20.16 9.80
N LYS A 293 18.14 -21.13 10.66
CA LYS A 293 19.13 -22.19 10.41
C LYS A 293 18.76 -23.06 9.20
N ASP A 294 17.47 -23.26 8.94
CA ASP A 294 17.01 -24.09 7.83
C ASP A 294 17.10 -23.42 6.45
N VAL A 295 17.22 -22.09 6.40
CA VAL A 295 17.26 -21.32 5.15
C VAL A 295 18.40 -21.78 4.24
N VAL A 296 19.63 -21.86 4.74
CA VAL A 296 20.80 -22.23 3.92
C VAL A 296 20.68 -23.66 3.35
N PRO A 297 20.30 -24.69 4.14
CA PRO A 297 20.02 -26.02 3.60
C PRO A 297 18.91 -26.06 2.54
N VAL A 298 17.77 -25.40 2.76
CA VAL A 298 16.62 -25.49 1.83
C VAL A 298 16.83 -24.67 0.56
N MET A 299 17.62 -23.59 0.62
CA MET A 299 18.00 -22.81 -0.56
C MET A 299 18.93 -23.54 -1.54
N LYS A 300 19.36 -24.78 -1.21
CA LYS A 300 20.03 -25.67 -2.18
C LYS A 300 19.05 -26.31 -3.17
N HIS A 301 17.74 -26.17 -2.95
CA HIS A 301 16.68 -26.60 -3.87
C HIS A 301 16.26 -25.43 -4.76
N ASN A 302 15.67 -25.71 -5.91
CA ASN A 302 15.21 -24.70 -6.88
C ASN A 302 13.90 -24.03 -6.43
N LEU A 303 13.96 -23.30 -5.31
CA LEU A 303 12.80 -22.63 -4.72
C LEU A 303 12.42 -21.39 -5.53
N HIS A 304 11.12 -21.19 -5.73
CA HIS A 304 10.56 -19.98 -6.32
C HIS A 304 10.16 -18.95 -5.26
N LEU A 305 10.02 -19.39 -4.01
CA LEU A 305 9.72 -18.56 -2.84
C LEU A 305 10.35 -19.19 -1.61
N CYS A 306 11.00 -18.38 -0.78
CA CYS A 306 11.54 -18.75 0.52
C CYS A 306 11.34 -17.58 1.49
N GLU A 307 10.20 -17.59 2.19
CA GLU A 307 9.69 -16.46 2.96
C GLU A 307 9.46 -16.84 4.41
N MET A 308 9.73 -15.91 5.33
CA MET A 308 9.55 -16.13 6.76
C MET A 308 8.49 -15.21 7.36
N MET A 309 7.73 -15.74 8.33
CA MET A 309 6.81 -14.96 9.17
C MET A 309 6.97 -15.34 10.62
N ASP A 310 7.02 -14.34 11.52
CA ASP A 310 7.13 -14.56 12.95
C ASP A 310 5.79 -14.67 13.67
N LYS A 311 5.89 -14.95 14.97
CA LYS A 311 4.77 -15.00 15.91
C LYS A 311 3.98 -13.70 15.97
N VAL A 312 4.62 -12.53 15.94
CA VAL A 312 3.92 -11.25 16.11
C VAL A 312 2.92 -11.03 14.97
N ILE A 313 3.34 -11.26 13.73
CA ILE A 313 2.44 -11.16 12.58
C ILE A 313 1.37 -12.24 12.64
N LEU A 314 1.73 -13.47 12.99
CA LEU A 314 0.77 -14.58 13.12
C LEU A 314 -0.28 -14.29 14.19
N ASP A 315 0.08 -13.66 15.30
CA ASP A 315 -0.88 -13.26 16.33
C ASP A 315 -1.79 -12.12 15.83
N CYS A 316 -1.26 -11.17 15.05
CA CYS A 316 -2.09 -10.14 14.40
C CYS A 316 -3.15 -10.73 13.45
N THR A 317 -2.89 -11.87 12.80
CA THR A 317 -3.88 -12.49 11.92
C THR A 317 -5.11 -13.05 12.67
N LYS A 318 -5.02 -13.33 13.99
CA LYS A 318 -6.15 -13.87 14.79
C LYS A 318 -7.33 -12.91 14.85
N ASN A 319 -7.05 -11.60 14.77
CA ASN A 319 -8.03 -10.53 14.88
C ASN A 319 -8.44 -9.95 13.51
N ASN A 320 -7.97 -10.52 12.40
CA ASN A 320 -8.36 -10.11 11.06
C ASN A 320 -9.24 -11.19 10.40
N ARG A 321 -10.47 -10.82 10.02
CA ARG A 321 -11.49 -11.76 9.52
C ARG A 321 -11.04 -12.52 8.26
N GLU A 322 -10.40 -11.82 7.32
CA GLU A 322 -9.92 -12.42 6.08
C GLU A 322 -8.72 -13.34 6.38
N GLN A 323 -7.75 -12.85 7.16
CA GLN A 323 -6.53 -13.61 7.43
C GLN A 323 -6.76 -14.82 8.35
N LEU A 324 -7.80 -14.79 9.18
CA LEU A 324 -8.25 -15.97 9.94
C LEU A 324 -8.61 -17.15 9.01
N THR A 325 -9.15 -16.87 7.82
CA THR A 325 -9.45 -17.90 6.81
C THR A 325 -8.18 -18.33 6.07
N ASN A 326 -7.24 -17.40 5.84
CA ASN A 326 -6.02 -17.66 5.10
C ASN A 326 -4.98 -18.47 5.90
N ARG A 327 -5.10 -18.52 7.23
CA ARG A 327 -4.15 -19.21 8.12
C ARG A 327 -4.49 -20.66 8.47
N TYR A 328 -5.37 -21.31 7.71
CA TYR A 328 -5.91 -22.65 8.05
C TYR A 328 -4.84 -23.75 8.19
N PHE A 329 -3.66 -23.55 7.59
CA PHE A 329 -2.52 -24.48 7.62
C PHE A 329 -1.62 -24.30 8.85
N VAL A 330 -1.88 -23.30 9.70
CA VAL A 330 -1.04 -23.02 10.86
C VAL A 330 -1.34 -24.01 11.98
N GLU A 331 -0.37 -24.86 12.31
CA GLU A 331 -0.50 -25.89 13.34
C GLU A 331 0.17 -25.47 14.66
N GLY A 332 -0.59 -25.54 15.76
CA GLY A 332 -0.11 -25.16 17.10
C GLY A 332 0.08 -23.64 17.25
N ASP A 333 1.12 -23.25 17.99
CA ASP A 333 1.50 -21.84 18.21
C ASP A 333 2.98 -21.62 17.82
N PRO A 334 3.30 -21.59 16.51
CA PRO A 334 4.67 -21.46 16.02
C PRO A 334 5.27 -20.10 16.40
N ALA A 335 6.56 -20.11 16.72
CA ALA A 335 7.34 -18.89 16.85
C ALA A 335 7.69 -18.29 15.48
N ALA A 336 7.81 -19.14 14.45
CA ALA A 336 8.05 -18.74 13.08
C ALA A 336 7.54 -19.80 12.09
N LEU A 337 7.22 -19.34 10.88
CA LEU A 337 6.94 -20.16 9.71
C LEU A 337 7.95 -19.86 8.61
N LEU A 338 8.37 -20.88 7.87
CA LEU A 338 9.09 -20.75 6.61
C LEU A 338 8.26 -21.33 5.48
N MET A 339 7.96 -20.51 4.47
CA MET A 339 7.17 -20.88 3.29
C MET A 339 8.13 -21.17 2.12
N LEU A 340 8.07 -22.38 1.58
CA LEU A 340 9.00 -22.90 0.57
C LEU A 340 8.21 -23.35 -0.65
N GLU A 341 8.19 -22.56 -1.72
CA GLU A 341 7.45 -22.89 -2.95
C GLU A 341 8.37 -23.52 -4.00
N LEU A 342 7.97 -24.68 -4.51
CA LEU A 342 8.54 -25.31 -5.69
C LEU A 342 7.58 -25.17 -6.86
N LYS A 343 8.13 -25.03 -8.07
CA LYS A 343 7.37 -25.07 -9.33
C LYS A 343 8.09 -25.93 -10.35
N ASP A 344 7.33 -26.69 -11.11
CA ASP A 344 7.82 -27.57 -12.17
C ASP A 344 6.77 -27.70 -13.30
N ASP A 345 7.20 -28.17 -14.47
CA ASP A 345 6.34 -28.34 -15.65
C ASP A 345 5.49 -29.63 -15.63
N SER A 346 5.83 -30.58 -14.75
CA SER A 346 5.11 -31.84 -14.58
C SER A 346 4.94 -32.21 -13.11
N GLU A 347 3.85 -32.91 -12.80
CA GLU A 347 3.57 -33.37 -11.43
C GLU A 347 4.65 -34.35 -10.95
N GLU A 348 5.19 -35.19 -11.85
CA GLU A 348 6.25 -36.14 -11.52
C GLU A 348 7.55 -35.42 -11.11
N ALA A 349 7.95 -34.39 -11.84
CA ALA A 349 9.13 -33.59 -11.51
C ALA A 349 8.94 -32.87 -10.17
N LEU A 350 7.76 -32.27 -9.96
CA LEU A 350 7.40 -31.60 -8.71
C LEU A 350 7.47 -32.56 -7.52
N GLU A 351 6.87 -33.74 -7.63
CA GLU A 351 6.92 -34.76 -6.57
C GLU A 351 8.35 -35.23 -6.28
N GLY A 352 9.18 -35.35 -7.31
CA GLY A 352 10.60 -35.66 -7.16
C GLY A 352 11.36 -34.59 -6.36
N ASN A 353 11.15 -33.32 -6.68
CA ASN A 353 11.78 -32.19 -5.99
C ASN A 353 11.22 -31.99 -4.58
N LEU A 354 9.91 -32.17 -4.40
CA LEU A 354 9.24 -32.13 -3.10
C LEU A 354 9.81 -33.17 -2.13
N LYS A 355 10.03 -34.41 -2.58
CA LYS A 355 10.66 -35.47 -1.77
C LYS A 355 12.08 -35.10 -1.34
N LYS A 356 12.88 -34.48 -2.23
CA LYS A 356 14.24 -34.03 -1.90
C LYS A 356 14.23 -32.90 -0.86
N LEU A 357 13.29 -31.96 -1.00
CA LEU A 357 13.11 -30.86 -0.06
C LEU A 357 12.69 -31.39 1.32
N LEU A 358 11.66 -32.25 1.38
CA LEU A 358 11.20 -32.87 2.62
C LEU A 358 12.31 -33.67 3.31
N LYS A 359 13.10 -34.45 2.57
CA LYS A 359 14.27 -35.16 3.13
C LYS A 359 15.30 -34.21 3.75
N THR A 360 15.46 -33.01 3.18
CA THR A 360 16.36 -31.98 3.72
C THR A 360 15.82 -31.42 5.03
N ILE A 361 14.51 -31.14 5.08
CA ILE A 361 13.81 -30.67 6.27
C ILE A 361 13.84 -31.74 7.37
N GLU A 362 13.53 -33.00 7.05
CA GLU A 362 13.61 -34.14 7.98
C GLU A 362 15.01 -34.32 8.55
N LYS A 363 16.05 -34.17 7.72
CA LYS A 363 17.45 -34.26 8.16
C LYS A 363 17.82 -33.13 9.13
N SER A 364 17.23 -31.94 8.99
CA SER A 364 17.46 -30.84 9.94
C SER A 364 16.87 -31.17 11.32
N GLY A 365 15.68 -31.78 11.36
CA GLY A 365 14.92 -32.04 12.57
C GLY A 365 14.47 -30.79 13.34
N LEU A 366 14.55 -29.60 12.74
CA LEU A 366 14.30 -28.32 13.42
C LEU A 366 12.82 -27.90 13.44
N SER A 367 12.06 -28.26 12.40
CA SER A 367 10.62 -27.99 12.32
C SER A 367 9.80 -29.11 12.97
N TYR A 368 8.66 -28.76 13.57
CA TYR A 368 7.75 -29.73 14.21
C TYR A 368 6.53 -30.09 13.35
N SER A 369 6.23 -29.30 12.31
CA SER A 369 5.15 -29.55 11.35
C SER A 369 5.49 -28.94 9.99
N ASN A 370 5.07 -29.61 8.91
CA ASN A 370 5.43 -29.30 7.53
C ASN A 370 4.26 -29.49 6.53
N PRO A 371 3.09 -28.85 6.72
CA PRO A 371 1.96 -28.96 5.79
C PRO A 371 2.34 -28.59 4.36
N ILE A 372 1.80 -29.34 3.41
CA ILE A 372 2.00 -29.17 1.97
C ILE A 372 0.74 -28.54 1.37
N LEU A 373 0.89 -27.36 0.79
CA LEU A 373 -0.18 -26.59 0.19
C LEU A 373 -0.13 -26.72 -1.34
N ARG A 374 -1.30 -26.77 -1.97
CA ARG A 374 -1.46 -26.88 -3.44
C ARG A 374 -2.60 -26.00 -3.94
N GLY A 375 -2.52 -25.59 -5.20
CA GLY A 375 -3.56 -24.78 -5.85
C GLY A 375 -3.89 -23.51 -5.08
N ASN A 376 -5.17 -23.21 -4.88
CA ASN A 376 -5.59 -21.95 -4.23
C ASN A 376 -5.12 -21.80 -2.76
N ASN A 377 -4.70 -22.89 -2.12
CA ASN A 377 -4.16 -22.82 -0.77
C ASN A 377 -2.79 -22.13 -0.70
N ILE A 378 -1.99 -22.23 -1.77
CA ILE A 378 -0.74 -21.47 -1.92
C ILE A 378 -1.07 -19.97 -1.95
N ASN A 379 -2.08 -19.57 -2.74
CA ASN A 379 -2.50 -18.17 -2.82
C ASN A 379 -2.95 -17.62 -1.46
N LYS A 380 -3.62 -18.42 -0.62
CA LYS A 380 -3.99 -18.02 0.75
C LYS A 380 -2.77 -17.76 1.63
N ALA A 381 -1.77 -18.66 1.59
CA ALA A 381 -0.52 -18.47 2.33
C ALA A 381 0.25 -17.22 1.87
N ILE A 382 0.35 -17.02 0.55
CA ILE A 382 0.97 -15.81 -0.04
C ILE A 382 0.19 -14.56 0.35
N ALA A 383 -1.15 -14.58 0.30
CA ALA A 383 -1.98 -13.45 0.71
C ALA A 383 -1.74 -13.08 2.18
N LEU A 384 -1.65 -14.09 3.06
CA LEU A 384 -1.32 -13.91 4.47
C LEU A 384 0.08 -13.30 4.66
N ARG A 385 1.09 -13.79 3.92
CA ARG A 385 2.45 -13.22 3.92
C ARG A 385 2.50 -11.77 3.41
N LYS A 386 1.75 -11.46 2.36
CA LYS A 386 1.64 -10.10 1.79
C LYS A 386 0.92 -9.13 2.74
N ALA A 387 -0.03 -9.61 3.55
CA ALA A 387 -0.79 -8.78 4.49
C ALA A 387 0.02 -8.34 5.73
N GLY A 388 1.17 -8.99 6.01
CA GLY A 388 1.96 -8.80 7.23
C GLY A 388 2.18 -7.34 7.65
N LEU A 389 2.66 -6.50 6.73
CA LEU A 389 2.92 -5.09 7.00
C LEU A 389 1.67 -4.32 7.44
N GLY A 390 0.55 -4.51 6.73
CA GLY A 390 -0.66 -3.78 7.05
C GLY A 390 -1.34 -4.28 8.33
N LEU A 391 -1.15 -5.56 8.68
CA LEU A 391 -1.61 -6.14 9.95
C LEU A 391 -0.94 -5.48 11.17
N LEU A 392 0.33 -5.09 11.06
CA LEU A 392 1.04 -4.36 12.13
C LEU A 392 0.42 -3.00 12.44
N GLY A 393 -0.32 -2.41 11.51
CA GLY A 393 -1.10 -1.18 11.75
C GLY A 393 -2.22 -1.35 12.79
N ASN A 394 -2.65 -2.59 13.07
CA ASN A 394 -3.72 -2.91 14.02
C ASN A 394 -3.27 -2.91 15.49
N MET A 395 -1.98 -2.76 15.78
CA MET A 395 -1.51 -2.60 17.17
C MET A 395 -2.22 -1.42 17.83
N VAL A 396 -2.88 -1.64 18.96
CA VAL A 396 -3.66 -0.60 19.65
C VAL A 396 -2.71 0.31 20.45
N GLY A 397 -3.05 1.60 20.53
CA GLY A 397 -2.27 2.61 21.24
C GLY A 397 -1.18 3.27 20.40
N ASP A 398 -0.36 4.09 21.06
CA ASP A 398 0.68 4.92 20.42
C ASP A 398 1.98 4.15 20.10
N ARG A 399 2.19 2.99 20.74
CA ARG A 399 3.32 2.12 20.42
C ARG A 399 3.02 1.32 19.15
N LYS A 400 3.82 1.53 18.10
CA LYS A 400 3.65 0.91 16.79
C LYS A 400 4.94 0.20 16.36
N ALA A 401 4.81 -0.80 15.48
CA ALA A 401 5.96 -1.38 14.78
C ALA A 401 6.49 -0.39 13.73
N VAL A 402 7.59 0.29 14.05
CA VAL A 402 8.12 1.41 13.27
C VAL A 402 9.10 0.93 12.19
N ALA A 403 8.97 1.53 11.00
CA ALA A 403 9.88 1.34 9.87
C ALA A 403 11.21 2.08 10.08
N CYS A 404 12.27 1.40 10.52
CA CYS A 404 13.63 1.98 10.54
C CYS A 404 14.74 1.05 10.04
N ILE A 405 14.70 -0.22 10.45
CA ILE A 405 15.76 -1.22 10.21
C ILE A 405 15.27 -2.37 9.33
N GLU A 406 14.25 -2.09 8.52
CA GLU A 406 13.42 -3.11 7.89
C GLU A 406 13.85 -3.54 6.48
N ASP A 407 15.11 -3.32 6.11
CA ASP A 407 15.55 -3.50 4.73
C ASP A 407 16.99 -4.00 4.64
N THR A 408 17.47 -4.69 5.69
CA THR A 408 18.86 -5.13 5.75
C THR A 408 19.04 -6.46 5.03
N ALA A 409 20.01 -6.52 4.11
CA ALA A 409 20.37 -7.73 3.40
C ALA A 409 21.82 -8.15 3.71
N VAL A 410 22.02 -9.43 3.98
CA VAL A 410 23.34 -10.05 4.17
C VAL A 410 23.47 -11.29 3.31
N SER A 411 24.70 -11.77 3.11
CA SER A 411 24.90 -13.02 2.39
C SER A 411 24.28 -14.19 3.18
N LEU A 412 23.72 -15.19 2.48
CA LEU A 412 23.08 -16.34 3.14
C LEU A 412 23.98 -17.04 4.17
N PRO A 413 25.30 -17.24 3.93
CA PRO A 413 26.20 -17.79 4.95
C PRO A 413 26.31 -16.94 6.23
N ASP A 414 26.17 -15.62 6.12
CA ASP A 414 26.29 -14.69 7.25
C ASP A 414 24.98 -14.57 8.05
N LEU A 415 23.84 -14.94 7.46
CA LEU A 415 22.49 -14.70 7.98
C LEU A 415 22.35 -15.12 9.45
N LYS A 416 22.75 -16.35 9.79
CA LYS A 416 22.66 -16.88 11.17
C LYS A 416 23.42 -16.01 12.18
N ALA A 417 24.66 -15.65 11.85
CA ALA A 417 25.50 -14.87 12.75
C ALA A 417 24.97 -13.44 12.91
N PHE A 418 24.54 -12.84 11.80
CA PHE A 418 23.90 -11.52 11.79
C PHE A 418 22.66 -11.48 12.70
N ILE A 419 21.78 -12.49 12.62
CA ILE A 419 20.58 -12.57 13.48
C ILE A 419 20.93 -12.71 14.96
N GLY A 420 21.96 -13.50 15.29
CA GLY A 420 22.42 -13.65 16.67
C GLY A 420 22.88 -12.32 17.27
N ASP A 421 23.70 -11.58 16.54
CA ASP A 421 24.16 -10.25 16.95
C ASP A 421 23.02 -9.22 16.97
N PHE A 422 22.11 -9.25 15.98
CA PHE A 422 20.93 -8.40 15.95
C PHE A 422 20.02 -8.62 17.17
N THR A 423 19.76 -9.89 17.51
CA THR A 423 18.95 -10.27 18.67
C THR A 423 19.56 -9.74 19.96
N LYS A 424 20.89 -9.75 20.05
CA LYS A 424 21.62 -9.17 21.18
C LYS A 424 21.42 -7.65 21.24
N ILE A 425 21.53 -6.93 20.13
CA ILE A 425 21.25 -5.48 20.09
C ILE A 425 19.84 -5.19 20.61
N MET A 426 18.82 -5.90 20.11
CA MET A 426 17.44 -5.69 20.56
C MET A 426 17.28 -5.96 22.07
N LYS A 427 17.91 -7.03 22.58
CA LYS A 427 17.91 -7.35 24.01
C LYS A 427 18.58 -6.27 24.85
N ASP A 428 19.71 -5.72 24.39
CA ASP A 428 20.45 -4.66 25.09
C ASP A 428 19.63 -3.37 25.18
N TYR A 429 18.80 -3.08 24.18
CA TYR A 429 17.81 -1.98 24.19
C TYR A 429 16.50 -2.31 24.92
N GLY A 430 16.29 -3.55 25.38
CA GLY A 430 15.03 -3.99 25.99
C GLY A 430 13.85 -3.92 25.03
N GLN A 431 14.08 -4.10 23.73
CA GLN A 431 13.07 -4.02 22.68
C GLN A 431 12.71 -5.40 22.15
N ASP A 432 11.41 -5.61 21.91
CA ASP A 432 10.93 -6.69 21.05
C ASP A 432 10.96 -6.21 19.59
N ALA A 433 11.32 -7.12 18.68
CA ALA A 433 11.34 -6.86 17.24
C ALA A 433 10.37 -7.80 16.52
N VAL A 434 9.68 -7.25 15.52
CA VAL A 434 8.92 -8.05 14.56
C VAL A 434 9.86 -8.52 13.47
N TYR A 435 9.79 -9.80 13.13
CA TYR A 435 10.59 -10.43 12.07
C TYR A 435 9.70 -10.92 10.93
N TYR A 436 9.99 -10.45 9.73
CA TYR A 436 9.52 -11.05 8.50
C TYR A 436 10.61 -10.89 7.44
N ALA A 437 10.77 -11.87 6.56
CA ALA A 437 11.98 -11.91 5.75
C ALA A 437 11.73 -12.51 4.39
N HIS A 438 12.41 -11.94 3.39
CA HIS A 438 12.76 -12.63 2.16
C HIS A 438 13.97 -13.53 2.46
N ALA A 439 13.74 -14.56 3.28
CA ALA A 439 14.80 -15.35 3.90
C ALA A 439 15.74 -15.97 2.86
N GLY A 440 15.21 -16.45 1.73
CA GLY A 440 16.02 -16.99 0.64
C GLY A 440 16.91 -15.97 -0.07
N ALA A 441 16.65 -14.68 0.07
CA ALA A 441 17.48 -13.60 -0.46
C ALA A 441 18.41 -12.99 0.60
N GLY A 442 18.41 -13.50 1.83
CA GLY A 442 19.20 -12.96 2.94
C GLY A 442 18.73 -11.59 3.44
N GLU A 443 17.50 -11.18 3.09
CA GLU A 443 16.92 -9.89 3.45
C GLU A 443 15.92 -10.02 4.59
N LEU A 444 16.12 -9.19 5.61
CA LEU A 444 15.37 -9.18 6.85
C LEU A 444 14.62 -7.86 7.01
N HIS A 445 13.32 -7.95 7.26
CA HIS A 445 12.50 -6.82 7.67
C HIS A 445 12.25 -6.89 9.16
N LEU A 446 12.89 -5.97 9.87
CA LEU A 446 12.93 -5.88 11.31
C LEU A 446 12.30 -4.56 11.73
N ARG A 447 11.37 -4.60 12.70
CA ARG A 447 10.70 -3.38 13.20
C ARG A 447 10.65 -3.37 14.73
N PRO A 448 11.25 -2.38 15.41
CA PRO A 448 11.07 -2.19 16.85
C PRO A 448 9.68 -1.58 17.14
N ILE A 449 9.20 -1.78 18.36
CA ILE A 449 7.91 -1.26 18.84
C ILE A 449 8.13 0.02 19.65
N LEU A 450 7.95 1.17 18.99
CA LEU A 450 8.25 2.50 19.53
C LEU A 450 7.02 3.42 19.49
N ASN A 451 7.01 4.43 20.35
CA ASN A 451 6.09 5.55 20.37
C ASN A 451 6.81 6.83 19.91
N LEU A 452 6.73 7.15 18.62
CA LEU A 452 7.38 8.34 18.05
C LEU A 452 6.76 9.69 18.48
N LYS A 453 5.79 9.68 19.41
CA LYS A 453 5.29 10.88 20.09
C LYS A 453 6.14 11.23 21.32
N ARG A 454 7.04 10.35 21.76
CA ARG A 454 7.90 10.54 22.94
C ARG A 454 9.35 10.77 22.55
N ALA A 455 10.01 11.72 23.21
CA ALA A 455 11.40 12.10 22.93
C ALA A 455 12.39 10.93 23.14
N GLU A 456 12.15 10.13 24.17
CA GLU A 456 12.95 8.95 24.51
C GLU A 456 12.92 7.91 23.36
N ASP A 457 11.74 7.60 22.86
CA ASP A 457 11.55 6.62 21.78
C ASP A 457 12.04 7.14 20.42
N VAL A 458 11.98 8.45 20.17
CA VAL A 458 12.66 9.07 19.01
C VAL A 458 14.18 8.93 19.11
N SER A 459 14.74 9.04 20.31
CA SER A 459 16.17 8.80 20.53
C SER A 459 16.52 7.32 20.31
N LEU A 460 15.69 6.40 20.79
CA LEU A 460 15.84 4.96 20.53
C LEU A 460 15.74 4.64 19.03
N PHE A 461 14.81 5.27 18.32
CA PHE A 461 14.67 5.13 16.87
C PHE A 461 16.00 5.40 16.14
N ARG A 462 16.72 6.47 16.51
CA ARG A 462 18.06 6.76 15.96
C ARG A 462 19.12 5.76 16.42
N SER A 463 19.21 5.51 17.73
CA SER A 463 20.28 4.68 18.31
C SER A 463 20.23 3.23 17.81
N ILE A 464 19.04 2.63 17.79
CA ILE A 464 18.82 1.28 17.26
C ILE A 464 19.22 1.21 15.79
N THR A 465 18.76 2.16 14.98
CA THR A 465 19.08 2.19 13.54
C THR A 465 20.57 2.34 13.29
N THR A 466 21.24 3.17 14.09
CA THR A 466 22.69 3.39 14.01
C THR A 466 23.47 2.12 14.33
N ASP A 467 23.10 1.40 15.39
CA ASP A 467 23.80 0.16 15.77
C ASP A 467 23.53 -0.98 14.80
N VAL A 468 22.33 -1.04 14.22
CA VAL A 468 22.03 -1.99 13.14
C VAL A 468 22.79 -1.63 11.86
N ALA A 469 22.95 -0.35 11.53
CA ALA A 469 23.81 0.06 10.41
C ALA A 469 25.26 -0.41 10.61
N LYS A 470 25.84 -0.19 11.80
CA LYS A 470 27.17 -0.72 12.16
C LYS A 470 27.24 -2.25 12.03
N LEU A 471 26.19 -2.94 12.48
CA LEU A 471 26.09 -4.39 12.35
C LEU A 471 26.06 -4.82 10.88
N THR A 472 25.26 -4.17 10.04
CA THR A 472 25.21 -4.43 8.60
C THR A 472 26.58 -4.23 7.95
N LYS A 473 27.26 -3.12 8.26
CA LYS A 473 28.64 -2.87 7.76
C LYS A 473 29.63 -3.94 8.21
N LYS A 474 29.57 -4.39 9.48
CA LYS A 474 30.41 -5.48 10.01
C LYS A 474 30.32 -6.76 9.17
N TYR A 475 29.15 -7.07 8.63
CA TYR A 475 28.93 -8.26 7.80
C TYR A 475 29.11 -8.00 6.29
N GLY A 476 29.48 -6.79 5.88
CA GLY A 476 29.52 -6.38 4.47
C GLY A 476 28.15 -6.45 3.81
N GLY A 477 27.09 -6.20 4.58
CA GLY A 477 25.70 -6.24 4.14
C GLY A 477 25.25 -4.96 3.44
N SER A 478 24.05 -5.00 2.85
CA SER A 478 23.34 -3.81 2.35
C SER A 478 22.36 -3.31 3.40
N PHE A 479 22.37 -2.01 3.70
CA PHE A 479 21.44 -1.41 4.67
C PHE A 479 20.08 -1.08 4.07
N SER A 480 20.04 -0.93 2.74
CA SER A 480 18.81 -0.98 1.95
C SER A 480 18.93 -2.07 0.89
N GLY A 481 18.09 -3.09 0.97
CA GLY A 481 18.02 -4.18 0.01
C GLY A 481 16.97 -3.94 -1.08
N GLU A 482 15.75 -3.49 -0.74
CA GLU A 482 14.66 -3.32 -1.72
C GLU A 482 13.81 -2.05 -1.58
N HIS A 483 13.80 -1.40 -0.41
CA HIS A 483 12.93 -0.27 -0.12
C HIS A 483 13.53 1.10 -0.50
N GLY A 484 14.80 1.14 -0.89
CA GLY A 484 15.58 2.36 -1.13
C GLY A 484 16.01 3.05 0.17
N ASP A 485 16.88 4.05 0.08
CA ASP A 485 17.41 4.77 1.23
C ASP A 485 16.43 5.81 1.81
N GLY A 486 15.83 6.64 0.94
CA GLY A 486 14.97 7.76 1.30
C GLY A 486 15.58 8.69 2.36
N ILE A 487 14.76 9.07 3.34
CA ILE A 487 15.16 9.83 4.53
C ILE A 487 15.64 8.89 5.64
N VAL A 488 15.05 7.70 5.78
CA VAL A 488 15.35 6.77 6.89
C VAL A 488 16.83 6.36 6.89
N ARG A 489 17.40 6.07 5.72
CA ARG A 489 18.72 5.41 5.62
C ARG A 489 19.80 6.26 4.97
N ALA A 490 19.45 7.31 4.22
CA ALA A 490 20.43 8.04 3.43
C ALA A 490 21.53 8.71 4.27
N GLU A 491 21.24 9.11 5.51
CA GLU A 491 22.24 9.63 6.47
C GLU A 491 23.36 8.61 6.77
N PHE A 492 23.10 7.31 6.59
CA PHE A 492 24.06 6.23 6.86
C PHE A 492 24.87 5.79 5.64
N ILE A 493 24.59 6.31 4.44
CA ILE A 493 25.35 5.95 3.23
C ILE A 493 26.87 6.14 3.42
N PRO A 494 27.39 7.26 3.99
CA PRO A 494 28.83 7.43 4.22
C PRO A 494 29.43 6.33 5.10
N MET A 495 28.68 5.83 6.09
CA MET A 495 29.12 4.70 6.93
C MET A 495 29.14 3.39 6.15
N MET A 496 28.17 3.20 5.24
CA MET A 496 28.04 1.95 4.49
C MET A 496 29.08 1.83 3.38
N ILE A 497 29.33 2.89 2.62
CA ILE A 497 30.21 2.86 1.44
C ILE A 497 31.51 3.65 1.61
N GLY A 498 31.75 4.25 2.78
CA GLY A 498 32.92 5.08 3.04
C GLY A 498 32.76 6.53 2.55
N GLU A 499 33.40 7.47 3.25
CA GLU A 499 33.31 8.91 3.00
C GLU A 499 33.77 9.31 1.59
N GLN A 500 34.83 8.68 1.08
CA GLN A 500 35.37 8.98 -0.25
C GLN A 500 34.36 8.65 -1.36
N ASN A 501 33.70 7.50 -1.25
CA ASN A 501 32.66 7.10 -2.20
C ASN A 501 31.40 7.96 -2.04
N TYR A 502 31.06 8.38 -0.81
CA TYR A 502 29.94 9.30 -0.62
C TYR A 502 30.17 10.66 -1.30
N GLU A 503 31.37 11.24 -1.16
CA GLU A 503 31.74 12.47 -1.87
C GLU A 503 31.75 12.28 -3.39
N LEU A 504 32.11 11.08 -3.88
CA LEU A 504 31.95 10.71 -5.28
C LEU A 504 30.47 10.72 -5.70
N LEU A 505 29.56 10.16 -4.90
CA LEU A 505 28.12 10.20 -5.20
C LEU A 505 27.59 11.64 -5.28
N LYS A 506 28.08 12.54 -4.41
CA LYS A 506 27.73 13.97 -4.46
C LYS A 506 28.16 14.65 -5.75
N ARG A 507 29.36 14.33 -6.25
CA ARG A 507 29.83 14.84 -7.55
C ARG A 507 29.00 14.27 -8.70
N ILE A 508 28.68 12.96 -8.67
CA ILE A 508 27.76 12.35 -9.65
C ILE A 508 26.41 13.07 -9.67
N LYS A 509 25.79 13.30 -8.50
CA LYS A 509 24.54 14.08 -8.41
C LYS A 509 24.69 15.45 -9.07
N SER A 510 25.81 16.14 -8.84
CA SER A 510 26.05 17.48 -9.38
C SER A 510 26.19 17.51 -10.90
N TYR A 511 26.69 16.43 -11.53
CA TYR A 511 26.72 16.33 -13.00
C TYR A 511 25.32 16.15 -13.60
N PHE A 512 24.42 15.46 -12.91
CA PHE A 512 23.03 15.25 -13.34
C PHE A 512 22.12 16.45 -13.03
N ASP A 513 22.31 17.07 -11.87
CA ASP A 513 21.43 18.09 -11.32
C ASP A 513 22.24 19.16 -10.55
N PRO A 514 22.87 20.10 -11.28
CA PRO A 514 23.74 21.13 -10.70
C PRO A 514 23.03 22.07 -9.71
N ASP A 515 21.72 22.27 -9.88
CA ASP A 515 20.89 23.12 -9.02
C ASP A 515 20.25 22.33 -7.86
N HIS A 516 20.51 21.02 -7.76
CA HIS A 516 19.95 20.13 -6.74
C HIS A 516 18.41 20.17 -6.63
N ILE A 517 17.71 20.35 -7.75
CA ILE A 517 16.24 20.43 -7.77
C ILE A 517 15.54 19.07 -7.74
N PHE A 518 16.19 17.98 -8.12
CA PHE A 518 15.60 16.65 -8.16
C PHE A 518 15.69 15.93 -6.81
N ASN A 519 14.50 15.70 -6.23
CA ASN A 519 14.23 15.03 -4.97
C ASN A 519 15.24 15.35 -3.85
N PRO A 520 15.37 16.63 -3.45
CA PRO A 520 16.41 17.05 -2.51
C PRO A 520 16.29 16.38 -1.13
N GLY A 521 17.45 16.14 -0.52
CA GLY A 521 17.61 15.56 0.81
C GLY A 521 17.47 14.04 0.88
N LYS A 522 17.66 13.33 -0.25
CA LYS A 522 17.66 11.87 -0.38
C LYS A 522 18.93 11.45 -1.10
N ILE A 523 19.46 10.28 -0.75
CA ILE A 523 20.76 9.74 -1.20
C ILE A 523 21.94 10.62 -0.79
N VAL A 524 22.04 11.83 -1.33
CA VAL A 524 23.05 12.82 -0.97
C VAL A 524 22.42 14.01 -0.24
N ASP A 525 23.24 14.67 0.60
CA ASP A 525 22.83 15.80 1.44
C ASP A 525 21.54 15.47 2.24
N ALA A 526 21.51 14.25 2.76
CA ALA A 526 20.32 13.61 3.31
C ALA A 526 19.71 14.40 4.47
N TYR A 527 18.38 14.43 4.53
CA TYR A 527 17.70 14.91 5.73
C TYR A 527 18.01 14.00 6.93
N PRO A 528 18.12 14.57 8.14
CA PRO A 528 18.34 13.74 9.33
C PRO A 528 17.17 12.79 9.57
N MET A 529 17.48 11.53 9.89
CA MET A 529 16.47 10.46 10.02
C MET A 529 15.45 10.71 11.15
N ASP A 530 15.77 11.51 12.15
CA ASP A 530 14.97 11.75 13.36
C ASP A 530 14.25 13.11 13.36
N LYS A 531 14.15 13.74 12.19
CA LYS A 531 13.44 15.02 11.99
C LYS A 531 12.25 14.83 11.06
N SER A 532 11.32 15.79 11.09
CA SER A 532 10.13 15.82 10.23
C SER A 532 9.29 14.54 10.31
N LEU A 533 9.21 13.93 11.51
CA LEU A 533 8.34 12.79 11.77
C LEU A 533 6.87 13.20 11.61
N ARG A 534 5.98 12.24 11.36
CA ARG A 534 4.52 12.44 11.28
C ARG A 534 3.93 13.03 12.54
N TYR A 535 4.57 12.81 13.68
CA TYR A 535 4.11 13.22 14.99
C TYR A 535 5.00 14.32 15.55
N GLU A 536 4.38 15.19 16.35
CA GLU A 536 5.09 16.18 17.15
C GLU A 536 5.47 15.55 18.49
N ILE A 537 6.73 15.75 18.88
CA ILE A 537 7.33 15.16 20.07
C ILE A 537 6.77 15.86 21.32
N GLU A 538 6.35 15.07 22.31
CA GLU A 538 5.73 15.52 23.57
C GLU A 538 4.46 16.37 23.42
N ARG A 539 3.79 16.30 22.26
CA ARG A 539 2.49 16.96 22.10
C ARG A 539 1.46 16.30 23.02
N GLU A 540 0.70 17.12 23.73
CA GLU A 540 -0.53 16.69 24.38
C GLU A 540 -1.61 16.47 23.31
N GLU A 541 -2.02 15.21 23.12
CA GLU A 541 -3.00 14.86 22.10
C GLU A 541 -4.39 15.39 22.49
N PRO A 542 -5.17 15.92 21.52
CA PRO A 542 -6.49 16.45 21.81
C PRO A 542 -7.45 15.33 22.23
N GLU A 543 -8.21 15.57 23.30
CA GLU A 543 -9.33 14.71 23.68
C GLU A 543 -10.54 15.01 22.79
N ILE A 544 -11.04 13.98 22.10
CA ILE A 544 -12.11 14.12 21.13
C ILE A 544 -13.33 13.32 21.58
N SER A 545 -14.36 14.03 22.01
CA SER A 545 -15.65 13.44 22.37
C SER A 545 -16.37 12.91 21.14
N THR A 546 -16.87 11.68 21.22
CA THR A 546 -17.56 11.00 20.12
C THR A 546 -18.84 10.31 20.60
N ILE A 547 -19.79 10.04 19.70
CA ILE A 547 -21.00 9.26 20.03
C ILE A 547 -20.84 7.77 19.69
N PHE A 548 -20.08 7.44 18.64
CA PHE A 548 -19.56 6.08 18.47
C PHE A 548 -18.50 5.76 19.52
N ASP A 549 -18.42 4.49 19.89
CA ASP A 549 -17.37 4.00 20.78
C ASP A 549 -16.11 3.65 19.97
N PHE A 550 -15.02 4.35 20.26
CA PHE A 550 -13.68 4.10 19.70
C PHE A 550 -12.68 3.63 20.78
N SER A 551 -13.16 3.13 21.93
CA SER A 551 -12.32 2.65 23.02
C SER A 551 -11.42 1.47 22.61
N ASP A 552 -11.86 0.67 21.63
CA ASP A 552 -11.07 -0.39 20.98
C ASP A 552 -9.78 0.11 20.29
N SER A 553 -9.70 1.43 20.08
CA SER A 553 -8.61 2.13 19.40
C SER A 553 -8.04 3.25 20.26
N GLU A 554 -8.46 3.39 21.52
CA GLU A 554 -8.14 4.51 22.41
C GLU A 554 -8.55 5.89 21.85
N GLY A 555 -9.64 5.94 21.09
CA GLY A 555 -10.21 7.17 20.54
C GLY A 555 -10.12 7.29 19.02
N ILE A 556 -10.89 8.22 18.45
CA ILE A 556 -11.03 8.38 16.99
C ILE A 556 -9.74 8.81 16.31
N LEU A 557 -8.89 9.61 16.98
CA LEU A 557 -7.62 10.05 16.43
C LEU A 557 -6.70 8.85 16.17
N LYS A 558 -6.49 8.01 17.19
CA LYS A 558 -5.71 6.77 17.10
C LYS A 558 -6.35 5.75 16.14
N ALA A 559 -7.69 5.72 16.04
CA ALA A 559 -8.38 4.93 15.02
C ALA A 559 -8.02 5.36 13.59
N SER A 560 -7.87 6.67 13.35
CA SER A 560 -7.41 7.19 12.05
C SER A 560 -5.92 6.90 11.79
N GLU A 561 -5.11 6.86 12.85
CA GLU A 561 -3.67 6.54 12.81
C GLU A 561 -3.37 5.07 12.48
N LYS A 562 -4.36 4.17 12.52
CA LYS A 562 -4.23 2.79 12.01
C LYS A 562 -3.78 2.75 10.54
N CYS A 563 -4.07 3.79 9.76
CA CYS A 563 -3.58 3.88 8.39
C CYS A 563 -2.06 4.13 8.35
N ASN A 564 -1.31 3.08 8.02
CA ASN A 564 0.14 3.18 7.85
C ASN A 564 0.56 3.90 6.55
N GLY A 565 -0.30 3.87 5.52
CA GLY A 565 -0.06 4.51 4.23
C GLY A 565 0.29 3.54 3.09
N SER A 566 0.15 2.23 3.28
CA SER A 566 0.44 1.16 2.29
C SER A 566 -0.28 1.30 0.94
N GLY A 567 -1.33 2.11 0.88
CA GLY A 567 -2.02 2.47 -0.34
C GLY A 567 -2.95 1.39 -0.91
N ASP A 568 -3.32 0.33 -0.18
CA ASP A 568 -4.20 -0.76 -0.68
C ASP A 568 -5.51 -0.26 -1.34
N CYS A 569 -5.99 0.90 -0.88
CA CYS A 569 -7.12 1.63 -1.41
C CYS A 569 -6.91 2.29 -2.79
N ARG A 570 -5.68 2.27 -3.34
CA ARG A 570 -5.31 2.75 -4.67
C ARG A 570 -5.34 1.67 -5.75
N LYS A 571 -5.78 0.45 -5.43
CA LYS A 571 -6.02 -0.58 -6.44
C LYS A 571 -7.13 -0.16 -7.41
N THR A 572 -7.02 -0.59 -8.66
CA THR A 572 -8.03 -0.27 -9.69
C THR A 572 -9.15 -1.31 -9.70
N HIS A 573 -10.16 -1.12 -10.57
CA HIS A 573 -11.26 -2.07 -10.72
C HIS A 573 -10.83 -3.41 -11.33
N LYS A 574 -9.61 -3.52 -11.89
CA LYS A 574 -9.05 -4.78 -12.39
C LYS A 574 -8.50 -5.67 -11.27
N ALA A 575 -8.09 -5.07 -10.16
CA ALA A 575 -7.70 -5.82 -8.97
C ALA A 575 -8.94 -6.37 -8.25
N SER A 576 -8.80 -7.52 -7.60
CA SER A 576 -9.88 -8.12 -6.82
C SER A 576 -10.27 -7.28 -5.59
N GLY A 577 -11.53 -7.42 -5.17
CA GLY A 577 -12.12 -6.73 -4.02
C GLY A 577 -12.87 -5.44 -4.37
N GLY A 578 -13.53 -4.86 -3.38
CA GLY A 578 -14.44 -3.73 -3.51
C GLY A 578 -13.86 -2.36 -3.12
N MET A 579 -12.67 -2.28 -2.52
CA MET A 579 -12.10 -0.99 -2.07
C MET A 579 -11.20 -0.31 -3.12
N CYS A 580 -11.19 1.03 -3.30
CA CYS A 580 -12.15 2.08 -2.97
C CYS A 580 -12.87 2.51 -4.28
N PRO A 581 -14.20 2.33 -4.44
CA PRO A 581 -14.86 2.57 -5.73
C PRO A 581 -14.77 4.03 -6.20
N SER A 582 -14.77 5.00 -5.27
CA SER A 582 -14.60 6.40 -5.61
C SER A 582 -13.22 6.68 -6.18
N TYR A 583 -12.13 6.21 -5.56
CA TYR A 583 -10.80 6.29 -6.17
C TYR A 583 -10.74 5.54 -7.51
N GLN A 584 -11.34 4.36 -7.63
CA GLN A 584 -11.34 3.62 -8.90
C GLN A 584 -11.94 4.45 -10.05
N ALA A 585 -12.95 5.28 -9.75
CA ALA A 585 -13.60 6.17 -10.70
C ALA A 585 -12.87 7.50 -10.90
N THR A 586 -12.36 8.14 -9.84
CA THR A 586 -11.82 9.51 -9.90
C THR A 586 -10.30 9.57 -10.06
N LYS A 587 -9.61 8.52 -9.60
CA LYS A 587 -8.14 8.44 -9.48
C LYS A 587 -7.53 9.56 -8.61
N ASN A 588 -8.31 10.17 -7.73
CA ASN A 588 -7.82 11.23 -6.84
C ASN A 588 -7.47 10.66 -5.46
N GLU A 589 -6.32 11.03 -4.91
CA GLU A 589 -5.84 10.54 -3.60
C GLU A 589 -6.84 10.80 -2.46
N LYS A 590 -7.53 11.95 -2.47
CA LYS A 590 -8.56 12.29 -1.47
C LYS A 590 -9.71 11.28 -1.40
N ASP A 591 -9.95 10.54 -2.48
CA ASP A 591 -11.03 9.56 -2.59
C ASP A 591 -10.62 8.15 -2.12
N THR A 592 -9.41 8.01 -1.61
CA THR A 592 -8.87 6.75 -1.06
C THR A 592 -9.14 6.65 0.44
N THR A 593 -9.05 5.44 1.01
CA THR A 593 -9.06 5.23 2.47
C THR A 593 -7.92 6.00 3.15
N ARG A 594 -6.71 5.96 2.56
CA ARG A 594 -5.53 6.65 3.09
C ARG A 594 -5.71 8.17 3.09
N GLY A 595 -6.17 8.75 1.99
CA GLY A 595 -6.47 10.17 1.90
C GLY A 595 -7.49 10.62 2.95
N ARG A 596 -8.55 9.83 3.17
CA ARG A 596 -9.58 10.09 4.19
C ARG A 596 -9.04 10.01 5.62
N ALA A 597 -8.29 8.96 5.92
CA ALA A 597 -7.68 8.78 7.24
C ALA A 597 -6.65 9.88 7.54
N ASN A 598 -5.79 10.21 6.56
CA ASN A 598 -4.78 11.27 6.70
C ASN A 598 -5.42 12.65 6.86
N ALA A 599 -6.44 13.00 6.07
CA ALA A 599 -7.13 14.28 6.21
C ALA A 599 -7.84 14.40 7.56
N LEU A 600 -8.53 13.33 8.01
CA LEU A 600 -9.17 13.32 9.32
C LEU A 600 -8.14 13.50 10.44
N ARG A 601 -7.04 12.74 10.41
CA ARG A 601 -5.95 12.89 11.38
C ARG A 601 -5.40 14.32 11.37
N GLU A 602 -5.08 14.85 10.20
CA GLU A 602 -4.51 16.19 10.04
C GLU A 602 -5.41 17.27 10.66
N VAL A 603 -6.71 17.24 10.34
CA VAL A 603 -7.67 18.23 10.83
C VAL A 603 -7.90 18.07 12.34
N LEU A 604 -8.11 16.85 12.83
CA LEU A 604 -8.35 16.61 14.25
C LEU A 604 -7.14 16.98 15.11
N THR A 605 -5.93 16.77 14.60
CA THR A 605 -4.70 17.14 15.29
C THR A 605 -4.49 18.66 15.31
N ASN A 606 -4.56 19.32 14.15
CA ASN A 606 -4.06 20.69 14.00
C ASN A 606 -5.13 21.79 14.04
N SER A 607 -6.42 21.45 13.96
CA SER A 607 -7.49 22.44 14.03
C SER A 607 -7.55 23.11 15.40
N LEU A 608 -7.73 24.44 15.39
CA LEU A 608 -7.94 25.26 16.59
C LEU A 608 -9.42 25.56 16.84
N GLU A 609 -10.31 25.06 15.97
CA GLU A 609 -11.75 25.23 16.12
C GLU A 609 -12.26 24.54 17.39
N GLN A 610 -13.28 25.13 18.03
CA GLN A 610 -13.90 24.54 19.22
C GLN A 610 -14.44 23.14 18.91
N ASN A 611 -15.09 22.98 17.75
CA ASN A 611 -15.37 21.68 17.18
C ASN A 611 -14.35 21.37 16.08
N ARG A 612 -13.38 20.53 16.38
CA ARG A 612 -12.31 20.13 15.45
C ARG A 612 -12.83 19.44 14.18
N PHE A 613 -14.08 18.96 14.16
CA PHE A 613 -14.70 18.39 12.96
C PHE A 613 -15.29 19.45 12.02
N ASP A 614 -15.33 20.73 12.42
CA ASP A 614 -15.82 21.82 11.58
C ASP A 614 -14.80 22.18 10.51
N SER A 615 -14.79 21.41 9.42
CA SER A 615 -13.83 21.55 8.32
C SER A 615 -14.48 21.22 6.98
N ASP A 616 -14.40 22.17 6.06
CA ASP A 616 -14.85 21.99 4.68
C ASP A 616 -13.98 20.97 3.93
N GLU A 617 -12.69 20.85 4.28
CA GLU A 617 -11.79 19.84 3.74
C GLU A 617 -12.28 18.43 4.07
N LEU A 618 -12.74 18.18 5.29
CA LEU A 618 -13.33 16.88 5.67
C LEU A 618 -14.65 16.63 4.94
N VAL A 619 -15.47 17.66 4.72
CA VAL A 619 -16.69 17.53 3.91
C VAL A 619 -16.32 17.05 2.50
N GLU A 620 -15.34 17.69 1.88
CA GLU A 620 -14.88 17.36 0.52
C GLU A 620 -14.33 15.92 0.43
N VAL A 621 -13.51 15.51 1.39
CA VAL A 621 -12.84 14.20 1.43
C VAL A 621 -13.82 13.03 1.67
N PHE A 622 -14.82 13.25 2.50
CA PHE A 622 -15.82 12.23 2.82
C PHE A 622 -17.00 12.19 1.86
N ASP A 623 -17.20 13.19 1.00
CA ASP A 623 -18.38 13.31 0.13
C ASP A 623 -18.64 12.05 -0.70
N LEU A 624 -17.62 11.59 -1.44
CA LEU A 624 -17.70 10.41 -2.32
C LEU A 624 -17.51 9.06 -1.61
N CYS A 625 -17.39 9.04 -0.27
CA CYS A 625 -17.32 7.78 0.47
C CYS A 625 -18.72 7.13 0.56
N LEU A 626 -18.86 5.89 0.07
CA LEU A 626 -20.13 5.16 0.05
C LEU A 626 -20.50 4.52 1.39
N SER A 627 -19.63 4.58 2.39
CA SER A 627 -19.80 3.88 3.68
C SER A 627 -20.08 2.37 3.50
N CYS A 628 -19.46 1.74 2.50
CA CYS A 628 -19.62 0.32 2.17
C CYS A 628 -18.86 -0.63 3.12
N LYS A 629 -18.01 -0.09 4.01
CA LYS A 629 -17.14 -0.85 4.93
C LYS A 629 -16.14 -1.81 4.29
N ALA A 630 -15.95 -1.79 2.96
CA ALA A 630 -14.85 -2.51 2.32
C ALA A 630 -13.49 -2.13 2.94
N CYS A 631 -13.30 -0.87 3.35
CA CYS A 631 -12.13 -0.40 4.09
C CYS A 631 -11.89 -1.10 5.43
N ALA A 632 -12.94 -1.53 6.14
CA ALA A 632 -12.82 -2.23 7.40
C ALA A 632 -12.51 -3.73 7.21
N SER A 633 -12.87 -4.31 6.06
CA SER A 633 -12.69 -5.74 5.77
C SER A 633 -11.45 -6.06 4.95
N GLU A 634 -11.22 -5.33 3.85
CA GLU A 634 -10.15 -5.61 2.88
C GLU A 634 -8.85 -4.84 3.17
N CYS A 635 -8.88 -3.78 3.99
CA CYS A 635 -7.65 -3.10 4.38
C CYS A 635 -6.99 -3.97 5.44
N PRO A 636 -5.72 -4.36 5.30
CA PRO A 636 -5.09 -5.17 6.34
C PRO A 636 -4.97 -4.43 7.68
N SER A 637 -5.01 -3.09 7.67
CA SER A 637 -5.04 -2.22 8.87
C SER A 637 -6.45 -1.94 9.39
N ASN A 638 -7.49 -2.61 8.87
CA ASN A 638 -8.89 -2.55 9.31
C ASN A 638 -9.45 -1.13 9.54
N VAL A 639 -9.03 -0.14 8.74
CA VAL A 639 -9.46 1.26 8.92
C VAL A 639 -10.94 1.41 8.54
N ASP A 640 -11.81 1.58 9.53
CA ASP A 640 -13.26 1.74 9.31
C ASP A 640 -13.64 3.20 9.00
N VAL A 641 -13.27 3.63 7.79
CA VAL A 641 -13.63 4.95 7.24
C VAL A 641 -15.14 5.20 7.23
N ALA A 642 -15.98 4.15 7.17
CA ALA A 642 -17.43 4.33 7.19
C ALA A 642 -17.91 4.82 8.57
N THR A 643 -17.36 4.25 9.65
CA THR A 643 -17.63 4.68 11.02
C THR A 643 -17.02 6.06 11.29
N LEU A 644 -15.76 6.29 10.87
CA LEU A 644 -15.10 7.60 10.95
C LEU A 644 -15.91 8.70 10.27
N LYS A 645 -16.38 8.46 9.03
CA LYS A 645 -17.25 9.38 8.29
C LYS A 645 -18.55 9.67 9.03
N SER A 646 -19.16 8.65 9.61
CA SER A 646 -20.46 8.80 10.26
C SER A 646 -20.35 9.67 11.50
N GLU A 647 -19.29 9.49 12.29
CA GLU A 647 -18.95 10.35 13.43
C GLU A 647 -18.67 11.78 12.97
N PHE A 648 -17.79 11.97 11.99
CA PHE A 648 -17.50 13.28 11.40
C PHE A 648 -18.77 14.00 10.96
N LEU A 649 -19.64 13.33 10.20
CA LEU A 649 -20.88 13.92 9.70
C LEU A 649 -21.81 14.35 10.84
N TYR A 650 -21.87 13.59 11.93
CA TYR A 650 -22.64 13.98 13.11
C TYR A 650 -22.08 15.24 13.72
N GLN A 651 -20.78 15.25 14.04
CA GLN A 651 -20.12 16.39 14.69
C GLN A 651 -20.20 17.67 13.85
N TYR A 652 -19.89 17.58 12.55
CA TYR A 652 -19.99 18.72 11.64
C TYR A 652 -21.41 19.30 11.57
N GLN A 653 -22.44 18.43 11.58
CA GLN A 653 -23.85 18.86 11.51
C GLN A 653 -24.40 19.37 12.84
N GLU A 654 -23.83 18.99 13.98
CA GLU A 654 -24.20 19.59 15.26
C GLU A 654 -23.75 21.06 15.32
N THR A 655 -22.64 21.41 14.66
CA THR A 655 -22.19 22.81 14.51
C THR A 655 -22.92 23.55 13.39
N ASN A 656 -22.98 22.96 12.18
CA ASN A 656 -23.45 23.65 10.97
C ASN A 656 -24.95 23.43 10.65
N GLY A 657 -25.62 22.58 11.41
CA GLY A 657 -27.00 22.18 11.19
C GLY A 657 -27.18 21.11 10.09
N TYR A 658 -28.36 20.49 10.13
CA TYR A 658 -28.72 19.40 9.23
C TYR A 658 -29.41 19.91 7.95
N LYS A 659 -28.72 19.78 6.80
CA LYS A 659 -29.24 20.17 5.47
C LYS A 659 -30.54 19.42 5.13
N PHE A 660 -31.45 20.07 4.40
CA PHE A 660 -32.74 19.48 3.98
C PHE A 660 -32.57 18.13 3.27
N ARG A 661 -31.62 18.04 2.34
CA ARG A 661 -31.28 16.80 1.64
C ARG A 661 -30.91 15.68 2.61
N ASN A 662 -30.08 15.96 3.63
CA ASN A 662 -29.68 14.96 4.61
C ASN A 662 -30.88 14.48 5.44
N LYS A 663 -31.77 15.39 5.86
CA LYS A 663 -33.03 15.05 6.55
C LYS A 663 -33.92 14.16 5.68
N LEU A 664 -34.07 14.49 4.39
CA LEU A 664 -34.87 13.69 3.45
C LEU A 664 -34.41 12.23 3.41
N PHE A 665 -33.10 11.99 3.28
CA PHE A 665 -32.56 10.63 3.23
C PHE A 665 -32.52 9.94 4.59
N ALA A 666 -32.25 10.68 5.68
CA ALA A 666 -32.24 10.11 7.03
C ALA A 666 -33.63 9.62 7.46
N TYR A 667 -34.69 10.33 7.08
CA TYR A 667 -36.07 9.95 7.39
C TYR A 667 -36.79 9.24 6.23
N ASN A 668 -36.02 8.67 5.28
CA ASN A 668 -36.57 8.04 4.08
C ASN A 668 -37.55 6.90 4.40
N THR A 669 -37.34 6.18 5.51
CA THR A 669 -38.27 5.13 5.96
C THR A 669 -39.69 5.64 6.12
N ARG A 670 -39.88 6.85 6.68
CA ARG A 670 -41.22 7.45 6.86
C ARG A 670 -41.86 7.78 5.52
N LEU A 671 -41.05 8.24 4.56
CA LEU A 671 -41.51 8.55 3.20
C LEU A 671 -41.92 7.27 2.47
N ASN A 672 -41.09 6.21 2.55
CA ASN A 672 -41.39 4.91 1.98
C ASN A 672 -42.65 4.29 2.61
N ALA A 673 -42.82 4.40 3.93
CA ALA A 673 -44.01 3.92 4.64
C ALA A 673 -45.30 4.66 4.24
N LEU A 674 -45.21 5.95 3.90
CA LEU A 674 -46.33 6.71 3.35
C LEU A 674 -46.58 6.33 1.89
N GLY A 675 -45.53 6.25 1.08
CA GLY A 675 -45.61 5.89 -0.33
C GLY A 675 -46.15 4.47 -0.57
N SER A 676 -45.85 3.53 0.33
CA SER A 676 -46.32 2.14 0.27
C SER A 676 -47.80 1.98 0.59
N LYS A 677 -48.49 2.99 1.13
CA LYS A 677 -49.96 2.95 1.28
C LYS A 677 -50.69 3.05 -0.06
N MET A 678 -50.06 3.68 -1.06
CA MET A 678 -50.60 3.84 -2.41
C MET A 678 -49.51 3.56 -3.47
N PRO A 679 -48.98 2.33 -3.53
CA PRO A 679 -47.77 2.02 -4.30
C PRO A 679 -47.97 2.22 -5.81
N ILE A 680 -49.18 1.99 -6.33
CA ILE A 680 -49.51 2.21 -7.74
C ILE A 680 -49.29 3.67 -8.13
N VAL A 681 -49.81 4.60 -7.32
CA VAL A 681 -49.67 6.04 -7.56
C VAL A 681 -48.21 6.47 -7.40
N THR A 682 -47.58 6.09 -6.28
CA THR A 682 -46.19 6.44 -5.98
C THR A 682 -45.24 5.95 -7.07
N ASN A 683 -45.36 4.69 -7.50
CA ASN A 683 -44.50 4.11 -8.53
C ASN A 683 -44.78 4.71 -9.91
N THR A 684 -46.02 5.10 -10.22
CA THR A 684 -46.34 5.81 -11.47
C THR A 684 -45.64 7.17 -11.52
N ILE A 685 -45.64 7.91 -10.40
CA ILE A 685 -44.91 9.17 -10.28
C ILE A 685 -43.41 8.94 -10.45
N TYR A 686 -42.83 7.94 -9.77
CA TYR A 686 -41.40 7.63 -9.83
C TYR A 686 -40.92 7.21 -11.22
N ASN A 687 -41.77 6.54 -11.99
CA ASN A 687 -41.49 6.13 -13.37
C ASN A 687 -41.78 7.23 -14.40
N SER A 688 -42.56 8.26 -14.05
CA SER A 688 -42.84 9.37 -14.96
C SER A 688 -41.58 10.24 -15.15
N GLY A 689 -41.14 10.43 -16.40
CA GLY A 689 -39.93 11.20 -16.71
C GLY A 689 -39.93 12.61 -16.10
N PRO A 690 -40.97 13.44 -16.34
CA PRO A 690 -41.02 14.81 -15.83
C PRO A 690 -41.06 14.90 -14.29
N LEU A 691 -41.96 14.19 -13.62
CA LEU A 691 -42.11 14.31 -12.16
C LEU A 691 -40.94 13.67 -11.42
N SER A 692 -40.43 12.53 -11.90
CA SER A 692 -39.22 11.90 -11.36
C SER A 692 -38.02 12.84 -11.46
N ASN A 693 -37.87 13.58 -12.56
CA ASN A 693 -36.79 14.56 -12.72
C ASN A 693 -36.92 15.73 -11.74
N VAL A 694 -38.13 16.22 -11.47
CA VAL A 694 -38.37 17.26 -10.45
C VAL A 694 -37.98 16.75 -9.06
N ILE A 695 -38.44 15.55 -8.68
CA ILE A 695 -38.11 14.92 -7.39
C ILE A 695 -36.59 14.76 -7.26
N LYS A 696 -35.93 14.20 -8.29
CA LYS A 696 -34.47 14.02 -8.30
C LYS A 696 -33.72 15.34 -8.15
N LYS A 697 -34.14 16.39 -8.86
CA LYS A 697 -33.52 17.73 -8.78
C LYS A 697 -33.64 18.33 -7.38
N ILE A 698 -34.84 18.31 -6.79
CA ILE A 698 -35.09 18.83 -5.44
C ILE A 698 -34.31 18.03 -4.38
N SER A 699 -34.20 16.71 -4.57
CA SER A 699 -33.56 15.80 -3.62
C SER A 699 -32.04 15.68 -3.81
N GLY A 700 -31.47 16.35 -4.82
CA GLY A 700 -30.06 16.25 -5.18
C GLY A 700 -29.63 14.88 -5.70
N ILE A 701 -30.55 14.08 -6.26
CA ILE A 701 -30.27 12.77 -6.84
C ILE A 701 -29.79 12.96 -8.28
N ALA A 702 -28.75 12.23 -8.68
CA ALA A 702 -28.22 12.29 -10.04
C ALA A 702 -29.30 11.98 -11.09
N PRO A 703 -29.45 12.78 -12.16
CA PRO A 703 -30.57 12.65 -13.12
C PRO A 703 -30.69 11.26 -13.76
N LYS A 704 -29.57 10.56 -13.95
CA LYS A 704 -29.51 9.21 -14.56
C LYS A 704 -29.93 8.08 -13.60
N ARG A 705 -30.13 8.35 -12.30
CA ARG A 705 -30.59 7.34 -11.34
C ARG A 705 -32.11 7.14 -11.44
N ARG A 706 -32.54 5.91 -11.15
CA ARG A 706 -33.95 5.55 -10.99
C ARG A 706 -34.33 5.70 -9.51
N LEU A 707 -35.55 6.15 -9.24
CA LEU A 707 -36.10 6.15 -7.89
C LEU A 707 -36.52 4.71 -7.55
N PRO A 708 -36.24 4.22 -6.33
CA PRO A 708 -36.61 2.87 -5.94
C PRO A 708 -38.13 2.76 -5.84
N LYS A 709 -38.68 1.66 -6.34
CA LYS A 709 -40.12 1.41 -6.26
C LYS A 709 -40.50 1.06 -4.82
N VAL A 710 -41.68 1.49 -4.40
CA VAL A 710 -42.25 1.10 -3.12
C VAL A 710 -43.22 -0.06 -3.29
N SER A 711 -43.26 -0.95 -2.31
CA SER A 711 -44.09 -2.14 -2.26
C SER A 711 -45.03 -2.09 -1.06
N SER A 712 -46.20 -2.72 -1.21
CA SER A 712 -47.21 -2.90 -0.15
C SER A 712 -47.45 -4.37 0.16
N ILE A 713 -46.53 -5.26 -0.24
CA ILE A 713 -46.65 -6.69 0.02
C ILE A 713 -46.66 -6.94 1.53
N ASN A 714 -47.61 -7.76 1.98
CA ASN A 714 -47.72 -8.17 3.37
C ASN A 714 -46.97 -9.48 3.58
N LEU A 715 -45.75 -9.39 4.12
CA LEU A 715 -44.89 -10.56 4.36
C LEU A 715 -45.45 -11.50 5.44
N ASP A 716 -46.23 -11.00 6.41
CA ASP A 716 -46.90 -11.86 7.40
C ASP A 716 -47.91 -12.78 6.74
N LYS A 717 -48.74 -12.23 5.84
CA LYS A 717 -49.71 -13.01 5.06
C LYS A 717 -48.99 -14.00 4.13
N TYR A 718 -47.86 -13.61 3.56
CA TYR A 718 -47.04 -14.49 2.73
C TYR A 718 -46.50 -15.68 3.55
N LEU A 719 -45.86 -15.41 4.69
CA LEU A 719 -45.35 -16.42 5.61
C LEU A 719 -46.45 -17.37 6.09
N GLN A 720 -47.64 -16.85 6.42
CA GLN A 720 -48.79 -17.68 6.81
C GLN A 720 -49.20 -18.68 5.71
N ASN A 721 -49.09 -18.30 4.44
CA ASN A 721 -49.41 -19.18 3.32
C ASN A 721 -48.33 -20.24 3.11
N ILE A 722 -47.05 -19.86 3.15
CA ILE A 722 -45.92 -20.79 3.05
C ILE A 722 -45.93 -21.79 4.21
N ASN A 723 -46.25 -21.33 5.42
CA ASN A 723 -46.35 -22.17 6.61
C ASN A 723 -47.41 -23.28 6.49
N LYS A 724 -48.42 -23.15 5.63
CA LYS A 724 -49.42 -24.20 5.36
C LYS A 724 -48.89 -25.31 4.46
N GLN A 725 -47.77 -25.09 3.78
CA GLN A 725 -47.20 -26.01 2.80
C GLN A 725 -46.02 -26.83 3.35
N VAL A 726 -45.51 -26.49 4.55
CA VAL A 726 -44.33 -27.09 5.16
C VAL A 726 -44.70 -27.78 6.48
N ASN A 727 -44.50 -29.10 6.57
CA ASN A 727 -44.99 -29.93 7.70
C ASN A 727 -43.95 -30.21 8.81
N ASN A 728 -42.64 -30.01 8.57
CA ASN A 728 -41.60 -30.30 9.56
C ASN A 728 -40.85 -29.02 9.96
N LYS A 729 -41.01 -28.60 11.21
CA LYS A 729 -40.38 -27.41 11.79
C LYS A 729 -39.73 -27.76 13.10
N ASN A 730 -38.40 -27.88 13.10
CA ASN A 730 -37.67 -28.39 14.26
C ASN A 730 -36.83 -27.31 14.95
N ARG A 731 -36.71 -26.11 14.37
CA ARG A 731 -35.86 -25.02 14.86
C ARG A 731 -36.49 -23.65 14.59
N ASN A 732 -36.51 -22.80 15.62
CA ASN A 732 -37.01 -21.42 15.52
C ASN A 732 -35.96 -20.49 14.94
N ILE A 733 -36.39 -19.53 14.11
CA ILE A 733 -35.54 -18.45 13.62
C ILE A 733 -36.34 -17.15 13.56
N VAL A 734 -35.68 -16.03 13.88
CA VAL A 734 -36.27 -14.70 13.70
C VAL A 734 -35.65 -14.05 12.48
N LEU A 735 -36.45 -13.77 11.47
CA LEU A 735 -36.04 -13.00 10.29
C LEU A 735 -36.26 -11.51 10.57
N TYR A 736 -35.17 -10.76 10.64
CA TYR A 736 -35.17 -9.31 10.78
C TYR A 736 -35.51 -8.67 9.44
N ILE A 737 -36.67 -8.03 9.36
CA ILE A 737 -37.14 -7.30 8.19
C ILE A 737 -36.87 -5.81 8.41
N ASP A 738 -35.84 -5.30 7.74
CA ASP A 738 -35.42 -3.91 7.84
C ASP A 738 -36.31 -2.94 7.05
N GLU A 739 -35.99 -1.64 7.09
CA GLU A 739 -36.73 -0.62 6.36
C GLU A 739 -36.70 -0.77 4.82
N PHE A 740 -35.69 -1.44 4.26
CA PHE A 740 -35.51 -1.62 2.83
C PHE A 740 -36.24 -2.87 2.35
N THR A 741 -36.03 -4.02 2.99
CA THR A 741 -36.78 -5.26 2.73
C THR A 741 -38.27 -5.05 2.90
N LYS A 742 -38.70 -4.26 3.91
CA LYS A 742 -40.13 -4.01 4.16
C LYS A 742 -40.82 -3.22 3.04
N TYR A 743 -40.14 -2.23 2.47
CA TYR A 743 -40.81 -1.23 1.62
C TYR A 743 -40.29 -1.18 0.18
N LEU A 744 -39.07 -1.60 -0.10
CA LEU A 744 -38.44 -1.48 -1.42
C LEU A 744 -38.18 -2.86 -2.03
N ASP A 745 -37.48 -3.72 -1.29
CA ASP A 745 -36.99 -5.01 -1.76
C ASP A 745 -37.80 -6.18 -1.16
N THR A 746 -39.13 -6.06 -1.18
CA THR A 746 -40.03 -7.05 -0.56
C THR A 746 -39.93 -8.45 -1.17
N ASP A 747 -39.53 -8.55 -2.43
CA ASP A 747 -39.32 -9.86 -3.07
C ASP A 747 -38.13 -10.60 -2.45
N LEU A 748 -37.05 -9.89 -2.07
CA LEU A 748 -35.94 -10.49 -1.33
C LEU A 748 -36.39 -11.05 0.02
N GLY A 749 -37.33 -10.37 0.69
CA GLY A 749 -37.97 -10.88 1.90
C GLY A 749 -38.78 -12.15 1.67
N LYS A 750 -39.47 -12.29 0.54
CA LYS A 750 -40.18 -13.51 0.16
C LYS A 750 -39.20 -14.66 -0.11
N ASP A 751 -38.15 -14.40 -0.88
CA ASP A 751 -37.14 -15.40 -1.21
C ASP A 751 -36.44 -15.92 0.07
N ALA A 752 -36.18 -15.04 1.04
CA ALA A 752 -35.63 -15.43 2.34
C ALA A 752 -36.60 -16.30 3.16
N ILE A 753 -37.91 -15.96 3.16
CA ILE A 753 -38.94 -16.78 3.79
C ILE A 753 -39.00 -18.17 3.13
N ASP A 754 -39.04 -18.22 1.79
CA ASP A 754 -39.12 -19.46 1.03
C ASP A 754 -37.92 -20.37 1.30
N LEU A 755 -36.71 -19.79 1.32
CA LEU A 755 -35.48 -20.51 1.64
C LEU A 755 -35.51 -21.08 3.07
N LEU A 756 -35.79 -20.24 4.07
CA LEU A 756 -35.75 -20.66 5.48
C LEU A 756 -36.86 -21.68 5.80
N CYS A 757 -38.08 -21.46 5.32
CA CYS A 757 -39.15 -22.44 5.47
C CYS A 757 -38.84 -23.74 4.71
N GLY A 758 -38.28 -23.65 3.50
CA GLY A 758 -37.86 -24.83 2.72
C GLY A 758 -36.76 -25.66 3.40
N LEU A 759 -35.88 -25.01 4.17
CA LEU A 759 -34.86 -25.66 5.01
C LEU A 759 -35.42 -26.23 6.33
N GLY A 760 -36.73 -26.08 6.61
CA GLY A 760 -37.40 -26.63 7.79
C GLY A 760 -37.35 -25.76 9.04
N TYR A 761 -37.09 -24.45 8.90
CA TYR A 761 -37.15 -23.51 10.03
C TYR A 761 -38.57 -22.99 10.29
N GLU A 762 -38.90 -22.80 11.57
CA GLU A 762 -40.05 -22.01 12.00
C GLU A 762 -39.66 -20.52 12.03
N VAL A 763 -40.07 -19.79 10.99
CA VAL A 763 -39.72 -18.38 10.82
C VAL A 763 -40.71 -17.48 11.55
N SER A 764 -40.20 -16.55 12.35
CA SER A 764 -40.93 -15.40 12.90
C SER A 764 -40.37 -14.10 12.30
N LEU A 765 -41.24 -13.16 11.91
CA LEU A 765 -40.81 -11.88 11.33
C LEU A 765 -40.68 -10.81 12.43
N TYR A 766 -39.55 -10.11 12.46
CA TYR A 766 -39.33 -8.95 13.30
C TYR A 766 -39.10 -7.71 12.44
N TYR A 767 -40.02 -6.74 12.49
CA TYR A 767 -39.93 -5.51 11.71
C TYR A 767 -39.32 -4.38 12.53
N ALA A 768 -38.18 -3.87 12.12
CA ALA A 768 -37.58 -2.69 12.74
C ALA A 768 -36.67 -1.93 11.78
N GLU A 769 -36.58 -0.61 11.97
CA GLU A 769 -35.57 0.19 11.27
C GLU A 769 -34.17 -0.16 11.80
N SER A 770 -33.25 -0.48 10.90
CA SER A 770 -31.85 -0.77 11.21
C SER A 770 -31.08 0.47 11.69
N GLY A 771 -31.57 1.66 11.34
CA GLY A 771 -30.87 2.93 11.56
C GLY A 771 -29.82 3.26 10.50
N ARG A 772 -29.68 2.43 9.45
CA ARG A 772 -28.70 2.62 8.37
C ARG A 772 -28.82 3.98 7.70
N THR A 773 -30.05 4.42 7.41
CA THR A 773 -30.33 5.73 6.83
C THR A 773 -29.82 6.87 7.70
N PHE A 774 -30.08 6.82 9.01
CA PHE A 774 -29.59 7.80 9.99
C PHE A 774 -28.06 7.81 10.10
N ILE A 775 -27.42 6.65 10.23
CA ILE A 775 -25.95 6.53 10.33
C ILE A 775 -25.29 7.13 9.09
N SER A 776 -25.78 6.78 7.89
CA SER A 776 -25.21 7.24 6.61
C SER A 776 -25.26 8.77 6.42
N LYS A 777 -26.06 9.48 7.22
CA LYS A 777 -26.26 10.93 7.16
C LYS A 777 -25.87 11.64 8.46
N GLY A 778 -25.21 10.99 9.42
CA GLY A 778 -24.74 11.62 10.66
C GLY A 778 -25.83 11.93 11.69
N PHE A 779 -26.98 11.24 11.65
CA PHE A 779 -28.05 11.38 12.66
C PHE A 779 -27.87 10.35 13.78
N LEU A 780 -26.71 10.38 14.43
CA LEU A 780 -26.29 9.30 15.32
C LEU A 780 -27.10 9.22 16.62
N LYS A 781 -27.64 10.34 17.13
CA LYS A 781 -28.58 10.33 18.27
C LYS A 781 -29.86 9.54 17.95
N GLN A 782 -30.38 9.68 16.73
CA GLN A 782 -31.57 8.97 16.25
C GLN A 782 -31.25 7.49 16.01
N ALA A 783 -30.11 7.19 15.40
CA ALA A 783 -29.64 5.83 15.22
C ALA A 783 -29.47 5.10 16.55
N LYS A 784 -28.87 5.75 17.56
CA LYS A 784 -28.69 5.19 18.91
C LYS A 784 -30.02 4.79 19.55
N ARG A 785 -31.03 5.67 19.51
CA ARG A 785 -32.37 5.36 20.06
C ARG A 785 -33.02 4.15 19.37
N LEU A 786 -32.86 4.01 18.05
CA LEU A 786 -33.35 2.84 17.32
C LEU A 786 -32.60 1.57 17.72
N ALA A 787 -31.27 1.64 17.80
CA ALA A 787 -30.45 0.52 18.23
C ALA A 787 -30.83 0.06 19.64
N GLU A 788 -30.96 0.97 20.61
CA GLU A 788 -31.39 0.67 21.98
C GLU A 788 -32.76 0.00 22.02
N LYS A 789 -33.73 0.50 21.24
CA LYS A 789 -35.07 -0.09 21.13
C LYS A 789 -35.02 -1.51 20.53
N ASN A 790 -34.26 -1.70 19.47
CA ASN A 790 -34.14 -2.98 18.79
C ASN A 790 -33.45 -4.00 19.70
N ILE A 791 -32.35 -3.62 20.35
CA ILE A 791 -31.62 -4.47 21.30
C ILE A 791 -32.54 -4.90 22.44
N ALA A 792 -33.31 -4.00 23.03
CA ALA A 792 -34.23 -4.32 24.13
C ALA A 792 -35.25 -5.42 23.75
N THR A 793 -35.64 -5.50 22.47
CA THR A 793 -36.58 -6.53 21.99
C THR A 793 -35.86 -7.80 21.54
N LEU A 794 -34.82 -7.66 20.72
CA LEU A 794 -34.08 -8.76 20.12
C LEU A 794 -33.29 -9.58 21.13
N LEU A 795 -32.85 -8.96 22.23
CA LEU A 795 -32.13 -9.65 23.30
C LEU A 795 -32.96 -10.80 23.91
N ASN A 796 -34.29 -10.71 23.90
CA ASN A 796 -35.15 -11.78 24.38
C ASN A 796 -35.03 -13.04 23.51
N TYR A 797 -35.01 -12.89 22.19
CA TYR A 797 -34.81 -14.01 21.26
C TYR A 797 -33.40 -14.59 21.37
N ALA A 798 -32.38 -13.73 21.42
CA ALA A 798 -30.98 -14.15 21.54
C ALA A 798 -30.74 -14.94 22.84
N ARG A 799 -31.31 -14.51 23.97
CA ARG A 799 -31.22 -15.23 25.26
C ARG A 799 -31.88 -16.60 25.25
N GLN A 800 -32.88 -16.80 24.40
CA GLN A 800 -33.53 -18.10 24.17
C GLN A 800 -32.76 -18.98 23.18
N GLY A 801 -31.58 -18.54 22.71
CA GLY A 801 -30.79 -19.25 21.70
C GLY A 801 -31.42 -19.26 20.31
N THR A 802 -32.42 -18.41 20.06
CA THR A 802 -33.05 -18.31 18.74
C THR A 802 -32.20 -17.40 17.84
N PRO A 803 -31.69 -17.90 16.70
CA PRO A 803 -30.91 -17.08 15.78
C PRO A 803 -31.75 -15.94 15.19
N ILE A 804 -31.14 -14.76 15.10
CA ILE A 804 -31.72 -13.59 14.44
C ILE A 804 -30.96 -13.39 13.14
N VAL A 805 -31.68 -13.44 12.02
CA VAL A 805 -31.10 -13.36 10.67
C VAL A 805 -31.51 -12.05 10.02
N GLY A 806 -30.53 -11.24 9.64
CA GLY A 806 -30.72 -10.09 8.75
C GLY A 806 -30.52 -10.49 7.30
N ILE A 807 -30.96 -9.63 6.38
CA ILE A 807 -30.78 -9.77 4.94
C ILE A 807 -29.82 -8.64 4.51
N GLU A 808 -28.72 -8.99 3.85
CA GLU A 808 -27.74 -8.04 3.31
C GLU A 808 -27.44 -8.29 1.83
#